data_AF-A0A3B0CI09-F1
#
_entry.id   AF-A0A3B0CI09-F1
#
_cell.length_a   1.000
_cell.length_b   1.000
_cell.length_c   1.000
_cell.angle_alpha   90.00
_cell.angle_beta   90.00
_cell.angle_gamma   90.00
#
_symmetry.space_group_name_H-M   'P 1'
#
loop_
_entity.id
_entity.type
_entity.pdbx_description
1 polymer ?
#
loop_
_entity_poly.entity_id
_entity_poly.type
_entity_poly.pdbx_seq_one_letter_code
_entity_poly.pdbx_strand_id
1 'polypeptide(L)'
;MKKLKKSKIDYLVILLLVILLVMMNSCKKDDSIEEPTVPNTQVVLPPDYVALKELYDANSGNSLGWDLDDTTMKSWSGVTLAGERVTQLDISGKSLTSLPPKIGELSELTSFKADDNNIATIPSAIRQWTKLTYFSASENAITNIPKEIGELSNLVELHVRGNQLSELPLELETLDKVVIFDASYNALTMVPQQIRKMIGLEKLYFSYNKLNSISYTIGQLTSIKEIDFSNNELTVLPIEMGNLSTLEQLLVRQNQITILPQEVCDLETNNGTTISKDVNTSCGNVFPNYIALHALYQANPDNTLGWDLTDTTMASWQGVVVDQGTVTDLDLSSKQVSNITSDIGALTALRSLNLSGNDIESLPAEIGLLSVLDNLWLDNNLLTGLPSEFKDLNILLVLGLKNNEFTKVPSLLNEFSLINSIDLGNNKIDEIAKEIASLKVGSLKLANNEITKVPVELGDIQNLTLLDLQGNSITEIPDEVCALKDKTPPTAILLDDDTLCEDNTVAAVSEYQVLRELYEANPNNSLNWGETLDDATMAAWEGITVSNGHVTELSLSFKRIDVLPQSFGQLPMLERLELGDNNLNVLPNTFFDLVNLVWLELNSNNIVQIQEVLGNLVRLEYLKLGDNSFTTLPDSIGELVNLESLQIDSTFKYLFFGVQGLSELPETLGNLKHLTHVTIKGHGFTSLPNSFKNLRSLFYCDLSLNKLVTLPNDLNGLSSLETLILNENGLTVLPESIGDIATLKTLWVHNNNITVLPNAIGDLLNLTELEAFNNQIEVLPSSIGNLRNLIKLNFSGNQLEDADIPSEFFNLTALKQLFLSTNKFSSIPSEMGNLIELEELFYTDNTSMDEVAPELEKLINLRTCGLKGTGITSLPPEVCAMRTGGNVNTSFIVDGDIDDYCQ
;
A
#
# COMPACT_ATOMS: atom_id res chain seq x y z
N MET A 1 -5.29 40.03 17.73
CA MET A 1 -4.19 40.65 16.95
C MET A 1 -3.51 41.69 17.82
N LYS A 2 -2.20 41.72 18.11
CA LYS A 2 -1.01 41.00 17.64
C LYS A 2 0.10 41.25 18.68
N LYS A 3 0.86 40.20 19.03
CA LYS A 3 2.29 40.20 19.47
C LYS A 3 2.62 40.96 20.78
N LEU A 4 3.35 40.47 21.77
CA LEU A 4 4.34 39.38 21.95
C LEU A 4 4.35 39.02 23.46
N LYS A 5 4.36 37.74 23.83
CA LYS A 5 4.76 37.28 25.18
C LYS A 5 6.14 36.62 25.11
N LYS A 6 6.91 36.91 26.15
CA LYS A 6 8.36 36.77 26.35
C LYS A 6 8.84 35.32 26.47
N SER A 7 10.05 35.11 25.97
CA SER A 7 10.87 33.91 26.13
C SER A 7 11.36 33.72 27.58
N LYS A 8 11.61 32.45 27.93
CA LYS A 8 11.96 31.95 29.27
C LYS A 8 13.47 31.64 29.43
N ILE A 9 14.34 32.27 28.62
CA ILE A 9 15.77 31.90 28.53
C ILE A 9 16.72 32.87 29.29
N ASP A 10 16.27 34.07 29.68
CA ASP A 10 17.19 35.06 30.28
C ASP A 10 17.52 34.85 31.77
N TYR A 11 16.78 34.02 32.51
CA TYR A 11 16.97 33.94 33.97
C TYR A 11 18.17 33.08 34.41
N LEU A 12 18.57 32.06 33.63
CA LEU A 12 19.71 31.19 34.02
C LEU A 12 21.07 31.87 33.77
N VAL A 13 21.17 32.66 32.69
CA VAL A 13 22.40 33.37 32.32
C VAL A 13 22.66 34.54 33.28
N ILE A 14 21.61 35.22 33.75
CA ILE A 14 21.74 36.29 34.75
C ILE A 14 22.11 35.73 36.13
N LEU A 15 21.62 34.56 36.52
CA LEU A 15 21.96 33.96 37.80
C LEU A 15 23.44 33.50 37.86
N LEU A 16 23.97 32.96 36.75
CA LEU A 16 25.38 32.58 36.62
C LEU A 16 26.33 33.79 36.61
N LEU A 17 25.92 34.91 35.96
CA LEU A 17 26.69 36.16 35.98
C LEU A 17 26.69 36.83 37.37
N VAL A 18 25.58 36.75 38.12
CA VAL A 18 25.50 37.30 39.49
C VAL A 18 26.34 36.49 40.48
N ILE A 19 26.44 35.17 40.33
CA ILE A 19 27.31 34.33 41.18
C ILE A 19 28.80 34.63 40.91
N LEU A 20 29.18 34.87 39.65
CA LEU A 20 30.54 35.32 39.29
C LEU A 20 30.84 36.75 39.79
N LEU A 21 29.86 37.65 39.78
CA LEU A 21 29.99 39.03 40.29
C LEU A 21 30.03 39.12 41.82
N VAL A 22 29.39 38.19 42.55
CA VAL A 22 29.45 38.15 44.02
C VAL A 22 30.77 37.53 44.51
N MET A 23 31.36 36.60 43.76
CA MET A 23 32.70 36.07 44.04
C MET A 23 33.81 37.11 43.80
N MET A 24 33.62 38.05 42.86
CA MET A 24 34.59 39.09 42.54
C MET A 24 34.60 40.31 43.49
N ASN A 25 33.69 40.39 44.47
CA ASN A 25 33.48 41.61 45.28
C ASN A 25 33.96 41.55 46.74
N SER A 26 34.84 40.60 47.07
CA SER A 26 35.47 40.52 48.39
C SER A 26 36.98 40.80 48.35
N CYS A 27 37.37 42.04 48.04
CA CYS A 27 38.51 42.72 48.68
C CYS A 27 38.59 44.19 48.25
N LYS A 28 38.58 45.09 49.24
CA LYS A 28 38.77 46.54 49.08
C LYS A 28 40.26 46.88 48.97
N LYS A 29 40.54 47.91 48.17
CA LYS A 29 41.77 48.74 48.14
C LYS A 29 42.28 49.12 49.54
N ASP A 30 43.59 49.10 49.73
CA ASP A 30 44.34 50.35 49.98
C ASP A 30 45.81 50.22 49.57
N ASP A 31 46.35 51.32 49.04
CA ASP A 31 47.60 51.45 48.29
C ASP A 31 48.85 51.41 49.18
N SER A 32 49.89 50.68 48.77
CA SER A 32 51.29 51.14 48.86
C SER A 32 52.27 50.18 48.18
N ILE A 33 53.15 50.79 47.39
CA ILE A 33 54.21 50.23 46.57
C ILE A 33 55.28 49.57 47.45
N GLU A 34 55.63 48.32 47.16
CA GLU A 34 57.01 47.80 47.05
C GLU A 34 56.96 46.33 46.56
N GLU A 35 57.57 46.06 45.41
CA GLU A 35 57.66 44.73 44.79
C GLU A 35 58.53 43.77 45.62
N PRO A 36 58.11 42.50 45.76
CA PRO A 36 59.06 41.41 45.86
C PRO A 36 58.81 40.36 44.76
N THR A 37 59.74 40.34 43.81
CA THR A 37 60.29 39.14 43.14
C THR A 37 59.33 38.02 42.74
N VAL A 38 59.00 37.96 41.44
CA VAL A 38 58.41 36.78 40.78
C VAL A 38 59.50 35.74 40.50
N PRO A 39 59.34 34.47 40.88
CA PRO A 39 60.13 33.35 40.36
C PRO A 39 59.51 32.81 39.06
N ASN A 40 60.37 32.65 38.04
CA ASN A 40 60.26 31.81 36.84
C ASN A 40 58.94 31.80 36.02
N THR A 41 59.04 32.41 34.84
CA THR A 41 58.19 32.22 33.67
C THR A 41 57.98 30.73 33.33
N GLN A 42 56.74 30.24 33.47
CA GLN A 42 56.32 28.98 32.83
C GLN A 42 56.30 29.18 31.31
N VAL A 43 57.02 28.33 30.58
CA VAL A 43 57.00 28.27 29.12
C VAL A 43 55.65 27.70 28.69
N VAL A 44 54.84 28.48 27.96
CA VAL A 44 53.60 28.01 27.35
C VAL A 44 53.96 27.20 26.10
N LEU A 45 53.62 25.91 26.10
CA LEU A 45 53.90 25.01 24.97
C LEU A 45 52.87 25.24 23.84
N PRO A 46 53.27 25.11 22.55
CA PRO A 46 52.33 25.21 21.43
C PRO A 46 51.21 24.15 21.53
N PRO A 47 49.93 24.49 21.23
CA PRO A 47 48.82 23.53 21.29
C PRO A 47 49.03 22.28 20.42
N ASP A 48 49.50 22.47 19.19
CA ASP A 48 49.76 21.36 18.27
C ASP A 48 50.88 20.43 18.79
N TYR A 49 51.89 20.98 19.50
CA TYR A 49 52.90 20.17 20.19
C TYR A 49 52.28 19.30 21.28
N VAL A 50 51.35 19.85 22.08
CA VAL A 50 50.66 19.10 23.13
C VAL A 50 49.84 17.95 22.53
N ALA A 51 49.12 18.21 21.43
CA ALA A 51 48.35 17.19 20.72
C ALA A 51 49.23 16.06 20.17
N LEU A 52 50.33 16.40 19.49
CA LEU A 52 51.25 15.41 18.93
C LEU A 52 52.04 14.67 20.02
N LYS A 53 52.40 15.33 21.13
CA LYS A 53 53.01 14.66 22.28
C LYS A 53 52.06 13.62 22.86
N GLU A 54 50.77 13.92 22.97
CA GLU A 54 49.78 12.95 23.46
C GLU A 54 49.64 11.77 22.49
N LEU A 55 49.69 12.00 21.18
CA LEU A 55 49.76 10.92 20.19
C LEU A 55 51.00 10.03 20.40
N TYR A 56 52.15 10.63 20.66
CA TYR A 56 53.37 9.89 20.96
C TYR A 56 53.23 9.05 22.24
N ASP A 57 52.72 9.66 23.32
CA ASP A 57 52.56 9.02 24.63
C ASP A 57 51.49 7.90 24.61
N ALA A 58 50.41 8.06 23.84
CA ALA A 58 49.31 7.10 23.72
C ALA A 58 49.71 5.81 22.97
N ASN A 59 50.85 5.81 22.27
CA ASN A 59 51.30 4.71 21.44
C ASN A 59 52.65 4.16 21.93
N SER A 60 52.62 3.30 22.94
CA SER A 60 53.84 2.68 23.48
C SER A 60 54.54 1.82 22.42
N GLY A 61 55.83 2.09 22.16
CA GLY A 61 56.62 1.33 21.18
C GLY A 61 56.46 1.81 19.73
N ASN A 62 55.87 2.99 19.51
CA ASN A 62 55.81 3.62 18.19
C ASN A 62 57.21 3.91 17.61
N SER A 63 57.27 4.12 16.30
CA SER A 63 58.50 4.47 15.56
C SER A 63 58.49 5.90 14.99
N LEU A 64 57.76 6.82 15.63
CA LEU A 64 57.67 8.23 15.21
C LEU A 64 59.03 8.93 15.25
N GLY A 65 59.88 8.57 16.22
CA GLY A 65 61.25 9.08 16.32
C GLY A 65 61.35 10.59 16.58
N TRP A 66 60.30 11.19 17.13
CA TRP A 66 60.24 12.62 17.43
C TRP A 66 61.13 12.99 18.63
N ASP A 67 61.86 14.09 18.47
CA ASP A 67 62.64 14.68 19.56
C ASP A 67 61.72 15.55 20.43
N LEU A 68 61.30 15.01 21.58
CA LEU A 68 60.36 15.68 22.49
C LEU A 68 60.97 16.90 23.19
N ASP A 69 62.29 17.10 23.13
CA ASP A 69 62.93 18.32 23.62
C ASP A 69 62.78 19.48 22.61
N ASP A 70 62.55 19.18 21.31
CA ASP A 70 62.21 20.16 20.28
C ASP A 70 60.71 20.52 20.30
N THR A 71 60.34 21.49 21.14
CA THR A 71 58.96 21.98 21.24
C THR A 71 58.48 22.75 19.99
N THR A 72 59.34 22.98 18.99
CA THR A 72 58.97 23.64 17.74
C THR A 72 58.46 22.67 16.67
N MET A 73 58.70 21.37 16.85
CA MET A 73 58.33 20.28 15.93
C MET A 73 58.91 20.40 14.51
N LYS A 74 59.83 21.35 14.27
CA LYS A 74 60.37 21.61 12.92
C LYS A 74 61.20 20.45 12.38
N SER A 75 61.76 19.64 13.28
CA SER A 75 62.57 18.46 12.96
C SER A 75 61.76 17.17 12.92
N TRP A 76 60.48 17.21 13.28
CA TRP A 76 59.67 16.00 13.48
C TRP A 76 59.31 15.37 12.14
N SER A 77 59.71 14.11 11.96
CA SER A 77 59.38 13.34 10.75
C SER A 77 57.88 13.30 10.55
N GLY A 78 57.43 13.61 9.34
CA GLY A 78 56.00 13.57 8.97
C GLY A 78 55.20 14.81 9.36
N VAL A 79 55.78 15.81 10.02
CA VAL A 79 55.08 17.04 10.41
C VAL A 79 55.45 18.18 9.46
N THR A 80 54.45 18.82 8.85
CA THR A 80 54.62 20.04 8.05
C THR A 80 53.92 21.21 8.72
N LEU A 81 54.60 22.35 8.83
CA LEU A 81 54.13 23.53 9.56
C LEU A 81 53.88 24.74 8.63
N ALA A 82 52.84 25.52 8.92
CA ALA A 82 52.68 26.90 8.48
C ALA A 82 52.77 27.82 9.71
N GLY A 83 53.92 28.45 9.90
CA GLY A 83 54.22 29.13 11.16
C GLY A 83 54.42 28.14 12.30
N GLU A 84 53.59 28.21 13.34
CA GLU A 84 53.61 27.30 14.50
C GLU A 84 52.47 26.26 14.46
N ARG A 85 51.71 26.20 13.36
CA ARG A 85 50.56 25.30 13.21
C ARG A 85 50.86 24.18 12.23
N VAL A 86 50.43 22.97 12.55
CA VAL A 86 50.57 21.76 11.73
C VAL A 86 49.52 21.78 10.62
N THR A 87 49.99 21.76 9.38
CA THR A 87 49.14 21.76 8.19
C THR A 87 49.12 20.42 7.46
N GLN A 88 50.16 19.59 7.62
CA GLN A 88 50.16 18.22 7.13
C GLN A 88 50.80 17.30 8.17
N LEU A 89 50.21 16.11 8.35
CA LEU A 89 50.69 15.10 9.27
C LEU A 89 50.70 13.74 8.58
N ASP A 90 51.87 13.15 8.45
CA ASP A 90 52.10 11.80 7.95
C ASP A 90 52.75 10.93 9.02
N ILE A 91 51.94 10.06 9.60
CA ILE A 91 52.30 9.11 10.66
C ILE A 91 52.16 7.67 10.16
N SER A 92 52.34 7.46 8.86
CA SER A 92 52.18 6.15 8.22
C SER A 92 53.36 5.21 8.53
N GLY A 93 53.08 3.91 8.71
CA GLY A 93 54.10 2.90 8.99
C GLY A 93 54.76 3.04 10.37
N LYS A 94 54.05 3.59 11.37
CA LYS A 94 54.60 3.96 12.69
C LYS A 94 54.21 3.03 13.84
N SER A 95 53.53 1.93 13.51
CA SER A 95 53.04 0.94 14.47
C SER A 95 52.13 1.55 15.56
N LEU A 96 51.36 2.57 15.19
CA LEU A 96 50.40 3.23 16.08
C LEU A 96 49.20 2.33 16.33
N THR A 97 48.69 2.31 17.55
CA THR A 97 47.53 1.53 17.98
C THR A 97 46.28 2.38 18.23
N SER A 98 46.45 3.69 18.43
CA SER A 98 45.34 4.60 18.73
C SER A 98 45.61 6.03 18.29
N LEU A 99 44.53 6.76 18.02
CA LEU A 99 44.53 8.21 17.83
C LEU A 99 43.83 8.86 19.04
N PRO A 100 44.55 9.62 19.90
CA PRO A 100 43.93 10.24 21.07
C PRO A 100 43.03 11.42 20.66
N PRO A 101 41.97 11.74 21.41
CA PRO A 101 41.05 12.83 21.07
C PRO A 101 41.72 14.19 20.83
N LYS A 102 42.83 14.49 21.51
CA LYS A 102 43.56 15.77 21.30
C LYS A 102 44.13 15.94 19.89
N ILE A 103 44.25 14.88 19.10
CA ILE A 103 44.66 15.01 17.70
C ILE A 103 43.69 15.91 16.90
N GLY A 104 42.43 16.04 17.34
CA GLY A 104 41.47 16.99 16.80
C GLY A 104 41.90 18.47 16.92
N GLU A 105 42.78 18.81 17.86
CA GLU A 105 43.21 20.20 18.08
C GLU A 105 44.13 20.74 16.97
N LEU A 106 44.58 19.89 16.05
CA LEU A 106 45.31 20.28 14.83
C LEU A 106 44.37 20.99 13.83
N SER A 107 43.84 22.15 14.21
CA SER A 107 42.77 22.84 13.47
C SER A 107 43.17 23.46 12.13
N GLU A 108 44.48 23.50 11.82
CA GLU A 108 45.00 23.97 10.52
C GLU A 108 45.34 22.82 9.57
N LEU A 109 45.01 21.57 9.94
CA LEU A 109 45.35 20.38 9.17
C LEU A 109 44.60 20.35 7.83
N THR A 110 45.36 20.20 6.75
CA THR A 110 44.87 20.10 5.36
C THR A 110 45.08 18.72 4.77
N SER A 111 46.05 17.96 5.30
CA SER A 111 46.33 16.58 4.90
C SER A 111 46.71 15.73 6.12
N PHE A 112 46.06 14.58 6.26
CA PHE A 112 46.31 13.60 7.31
C PHE A 112 46.54 12.22 6.68
N LYS A 113 47.65 11.58 7.03
CA LYS A 113 48.02 10.23 6.60
C LYS A 113 48.43 9.39 7.79
N ALA A 114 47.78 8.25 7.99
CA ALA A 114 48.06 7.32 9.06
C ALA A 114 48.07 5.87 8.56
N ASP A 115 48.49 5.67 7.31
CA ASP A 115 48.44 4.38 6.64
C ASP A 115 49.38 3.35 7.29
N ASP A 116 49.11 2.05 7.14
CA ASP A 116 50.00 0.97 7.62
C ASP A 116 50.30 1.08 9.13
N ASN A 117 49.25 1.03 9.94
CA ASN A 117 49.30 1.07 11.40
C ASN A 117 48.32 0.03 11.98
N ASN A 118 48.13 0.04 13.31
CA ASN A 118 47.20 -0.82 14.04
C ASN A 118 46.07 -0.01 14.71
N ILE A 119 45.64 1.09 14.11
CA ILE A 119 44.62 1.99 14.68
C ILE A 119 43.26 1.30 14.59
N ALA A 120 42.57 1.17 15.73
CA ALA A 120 41.25 0.54 15.80
C ALA A 120 40.07 1.51 15.68
N THR A 121 40.27 2.78 16.05
CA THR A 121 39.19 3.78 16.10
C THR A 121 39.68 5.16 15.64
N ILE A 122 38.82 5.86 14.91
CA ILE A 122 38.98 7.28 14.59
C ILE A 122 38.18 8.08 15.64
N PRO A 123 38.77 9.03 16.38
CA PRO A 123 38.06 9.77 17.41
C PRO A 123 37.07 10.79 16.81
N SER A 124 35.92 11.01 17.46
CA SER A 124 34.94 12.04 17.04
C SER A 124 35.50 13.47 17.03
N ALA A 125 36.66 13.68 17.66
CA ALA A 125 37.38 14.95 17.64
C ALA A 125 37.84 15.39 16.23
N ILE A 126 37.85 14.49 15.24
CA ILE A 126 38.16 14.86 13.84
C ILE A 126 37.25 15.97 13.29
N ARG A 127 36.05 16.18 13.85
CA ARG A 127 35.16 17.30 13.50
C ARG A 127 35.83 18.68 13.46
N GLN A 128 36.92 18.83 14.20
CA GLN A 128 37.69 20.09 14.26
C GLN A 128 38.58 20.32 13.02
N TRP A 129 38.85 19.28 12.22
CA TRP A 129 39.70 19.35 11.03
C TRP A 129 38.95 19.92 9.81
N THR A 130 38.24 21.03 10.01
CA THR A 130 37.38 21.67 9.00
C THR A 130 38.11 22.14 7.73
N LYS A 131 39.45 22.18 7.74
CA LYS A 131 40.32 22.53 6.59
C LYS A 131 40.86 21.31 5.84
N LEU A 132 40.55 20.10 6.30
CA LEU A 132 41.11 18.87 5.74
C LEU A 132 40.60 18.66 4.32
N THR A 133 41.54 18.36 3.42
CA THR A 133 41.28 18.06 2.01
C THR A 133 41.68 16.62 1.66
N TYR A 134 42.57 16.03 2.43
CA TYR A 134 43.09 14.69 2.21
C TYR A 134 43.11 13.92 3.53
N PHE A 135 42.38 12.80 3.59
CA PHE A 135 42.37 11.89 4.72
C PHE A 135 42.72 10.48 4.24
N SER A 136 43.78 9.90 4.82
CA SER A 136 44.13 8.50 4.60
C SER A 136 44.42 7.78 5.91
N ALA A 137 43.74 6.67 6.14
CA ALA A 137 43.95 5.76 7.26
C ALA A 137 43.85 4.30 6.78
N SER A 138 44.48 4.03 5.64
CA SER A 138 44.44 2.72 4.99
C SER A 138 45.34 1.71 5.72
N GLU A 139 45.09 0.41 5.55
CA GLU A 139 45.86 -0.69 6.16
C GLU A 139 45.97 -0.52 7.68
N ASN A 140 44.82 -0.58 8.35
CA ASN A 140 44.65 -0.42 9.80
C ASN A 140 43.64 -1.45 10.35
N ALA A 141 43.22 -1.29 11.61
CA ALA A 141 42.23 -2.15 12.27
C ALA A 141 40.91 -1.42 12.53
N ILE A 142 40.57 -0.41 11.71
CA ILE A 142 39.42 0.47 11.95
C ILE A 142 38.12 -0.32 11.72
N THR A 143 37.25 -0.34 12.71
CA THR A 143 35.97 -1.03 12.61
C THR A 143 34.84 -0.14 12.12
N ASN A 144 34.88 1.17 12.40
CA ASN A 144 33.85 2.13 11.99
C ASN A 144 34.44 3.52 11.69
N ILE A 145 33.83 4.23 10.75
CA ILE A 145 34.06 5.67 10.52
C ILE A 145 33.04 6.46 11.37
N PRO A 146 33.47 7.42 12.21
CA PRO A 146 32.56 8.21 13.04
C PRO A 146 31.71 9.16 12.18
N LYS A 147 30.46 9.41 12.59
CA LYS A 147 29.53 10.33 11.91
C LYS A 147 30.11 11.73 11.67
N GLU A 148 31.01 12.17 12.54
CA GLU A 148 31.70 13.45 12.45
C GLU A 148 32.56 13.59 11.18
N ILE A 149 32.82 12.51 10.43
CA ILE A 149 33.42 12.59 9.10
C ILE A 149 32.63 13.52 8.17
N GLY A 150 31.29 13.56 8.32
CA GLY A 150 30.42 14.45 7.54
C GLY A 150 30.61 15.94 7.84
N GLU A 151 31.33 16.30 8.91
CA GLU A 151 31.68 17.71 9.19
C GLU A 151 32.88 18.18 8.36
N LEU A 152 33.60 17.26 7.69
CA LEU A 152 34.78 17.55 6.88
C LEU A 152 34.43 18.00 5.45
N SER A 153 33.59 19.04 5.33
CA SER A 153 33.06 19.57 4.06
C SER A 153 34.09 20.09 3.03
N ASN A 154 35.39 20.06 3.34
CA ASN A 154 36.47 20.38 2.41
C ASN A 154 37.23 19.15 1.90
N LEU A 155 36.83 17.95 2.34
CA LEU A 155 37.48 16.71 1.98
C LEU A 155 37.35 16.44 0.48
N VAL A 156 38.47 16.16 -0.17
CA VAL A 156 38.59 15.86 -1.60
C VAL A 156 38.96 14.39 -1.81
N GLU A 157 39.80 13.85 -0.93
CA GLU A 157 40.22 12.46 -1.00
C GLU A 157 40.03 11.75 0.35
N LEU A 158 39.34 10.62 0.31
CA LEU A 158 39.06 9.76 1.45
C LEU A 158 39.55 8.33 1.17
N HIS A 159 40.56 7.90 1.93
CA HIS A 159 41.17 6.58 1.78
C HIS A 159 41.12 5.81 3.10
N VAL A 160 40.36 4.71 3.12
CA VAL A 160 40.14 3.83 4.28
C VAL A 160 40.27 2.36 3.90
N ARG A 161 41.02 2.08 2.83
CA ARG A 161 41.29 0.73 2.32
C ARG A 161 41.93 -0.15 3.38
N GLY A 162 41.66 -1.46 3.38
CA GLY A 162 42.41 -2.40 4.23
C GLY A 162 42.09 -2.23 5.71
N ASN A 163 40.80 -2.22 6.05
CA ASN A 163 40.31 -2.06 7.42
C ASN A 163 39.25 -3.15 7.73
N GLN A 164 38.50 -2.99 8.83
CA GLN A 164 37.47 -3.92 9.28
C GLN A 164 36.08 -3.28 9.23
N LEU A 165 35.85 -2.37 8.27
CA LEU A 165 34.56 -1.67 8.14
C LEU A 165 33.47 -2.64 7.69
N SER A 166 32.38 -2.70 8.45
CA SER A 166 31.15 -3.43 8.07
C SER A 166 30.07 -2.51 7.50
N GLU A 167 30.12 -1.22 7.82
CA GLU A 167 29.18 -0.20 7.34
C GLU A 167 29.87 1.16 7.17
N LEU A 168 29.18 2.10 6.53
CA LEU A 168 29.60 3.48 6.36
C LEU A 168 28.52 4.43 6.90
N PRO A 169 28.88 5.56 7.55
CA PRO A 169 27.92 6.46 8.18
C PRO A 169 27.07 7.21 7.14
N LEU A 170 25.81 7.49 7.48
CA LEU A 170 24.86 8.22 6.61
C LEU A 170 25.32 9.67 6.37
N GLU A 171 26.10 10.24 7.29
CA GLU A 171 26.63 11.60 7.19
C GLU A 171 27.64 11.79 6.05
N LEU A 172 28.04 10.73 5.33
CA LEU A 172 28.80 10.87 4.09
C LEU A 172 28.07 11.70 3.02
N GLU A 173 26.75 11.89 3.13
CA GLU A 173 25.97 12.69 2.18
C GLU A 173 26.40 14.15 2.06
N THR A 174 27.09 14.69 3.08
CA THR A 174 27.52 16.09 3.13
C THR A 174 28.85 16.34 2.40
N LEU A 175 29.55 15.28 1.99
CA LEU A 175 30.91 15.35 1.44
C LEU A 175 30.90 15.58 -0.09
N ASP A 176 30.27 16.68 -0.52
CA ASP A 176 30.04 17.03 -1.92
C ASP A 176 31.30 17.31 -2.75
N LYS A 177 32.45 17.58 -2.10
CA LYS A 177 33.74 17.86 -2.75
C LYS A 177 34.64 16.63 -2.95
N VAL A 178 34.23 15.45 -2.47
CA VAL A 178 35.05 14.24 -2.61
C VAL A 178 35.15 13.85 -4.08
N VAL A 179 36.38 13.64 -4.53
CA VAL A 179 36.76 13.25 -5.89
C VAL A 179 37.22 11.79 -5.91
N ILE A 180 37.88 11.32 -4.84
CA ILE A 180 38.37 9.93 -4.72
C ILE A 180 37.91 9.35 -3.39
N PHE A 181 37.25 8.19 -3.46
CA PHE A 181 36.89 7.40 -2.31
C PHE A 181 37.36 5.95 -2.46
N ASP A 182 38.32 5.54 -1.63
CA ASP A 182 38.79 4.15 -1.55
C ASP A 182 38.39 3.50 -0.21
N ALA A 183 37.50 2.52 -0.30
CA ALA A 183 37.05 1.65 0.79
C ALA A 183 37.28 0.16 0.48
N SER A 184 38.24 -0.14 -0.42
CA SER A 184 38.58 -1.52 -0.79
C SER A 184 39.14 -2.33 0.40
N TYR A 185 39.13 -3.66 0.33
CA TYR A 185 39.66 -4.54 1.38
C TYR A 185 39.04 -4.26 2.76
N ASN A 186 37.71 -4.36 2.84
CA ASN A 186 36.92 -4.21 4.06
C ASN A 186 35.89 -5.37 4.16
N ALA A 187 34.88 -5.23 5.03
CA ALA A 187 33.80 -6.20 5.20
C ALA A 187 32.42 -5.60 4.85
N LEU A 188 32.38 -4.61 3.95
CA LEU A 188 31.16 -3.90 3.57
C LEU A 188 30.23 -4.81 2.78
N THR A 189 28.95 -4.80 3.12
CA THR A 189 27.89 -5.57 2.42
C THR A 189 27.12 -4.76 1.39
N MET A 190 27.19 -3.43 1.46
CA MET A 190 26.54 -2.52 0.52
C MET A 190 27.34 -1.22 0.30
N VAL A 191 27.07 -0.55 -0.82
CA VAL A 191 27.48 0.84 -1.06
C VAL A 191 26.36 1.77 -0.58
N PRO A 192 26.60 2.72 0.34
CA PRO A 192 25.55 3.58 0.87
C PRO A 192 24.99 4.53 -0.19
N GLN A 193 23.65 4.67 -0.27
CA GLN A 193 22.97 5.52 -1.26
C GLN A 193 23.40 6.99 -1.19
N GLN A 194 23.90 7.43 -0.04
CA GLN A 194 24.35 8.81 0.21
C GLN A 194 25.50 9.24 -0.70
N ILE A 195 26.25 8.29 -1.28
CA ILE A 195 27.29 8.57 -2.27
C ILE A 195 26.72 9.32 -3.49
N ARG A 196 25.41 9.20 -3.79
CA ARG A 196 24.76 9.98 -4.86
C ARG A 196 24.91 11.51 -4.71
N LYS A 197 25.15 12.00 -3.50
CA LYS A 197 25.38 13.44 -3.22
C LYS A 197 26.81 13.89 -3.51
N MET A 198 27.76 12.96 -3.65
CA MET A 198 29.14 13.23 -4.04
C MET A 198 29.22 13.44 -5.56
N ILE A 199 28.55 14.48 -6.08
CA ILE A 199 28.43 14.74 -7.52
C ILE A 199 29.77 15.01 -8.22
N GLY A 200 30.81 15.38 -7.46
CA GLY A 200 32.18 15.56 -7.93
C GLY A 200 33.04 14.28 -7.93
N LEU A 201 32.49 13.15 -7.51
CA LEU A 201 33.23 11.90 -7.39
C LEU A 201 33.69 11.40 -8.77
N GLU A 202 35.01 11.23 -8.94
CA GLU A 202 35.62 10.73 -10.17
C GLU A 202 36.10 9.27 -10.04
N LYS A 203 36.47 8.83 -8.82
CA LYS A 203 37.03 7.49 -8.58
C LYS A 203 36.42 6.86 -7.34
N LEU A 204 35.86 5.66 -7.52
CA LEU A 204 35.19 4.89 -6.47
C LEU A 204 35.75 3.47 -6.41
N TYR A 205 36.42 3.14 -5.31
CA TYR A 205 37.09 1.84 -5.13
C TYR A 205 36.52 1.07 -3.94
N PHE A 206 35.87 -0.05 -4.23
CA PHE A 206 35.17 -0.91 -3.28
C PHE A 206 35.51 -2.39 -3.48
N SER A 207 36.65 -2.68 -4.11
CA SER A 207 37.10 -4.04 -4.39
C SER A 207 37.41 -4.82 -3.10
N TYR A 208 37.31 -6.16 -3.13
CA TYR A 208 37.58 -7.02 -1.97
C TYR A 208 36.71 -6.67 -0.75
N ASN A 209 35.40 -6.69 -0.95
CA ASN A 209 34.38 -6.51 0.09
C ASN A 209 33.39 -7.70 0.04
N LYS A 210 32.21 -7.55 0.65
CA LYS A 210 31.10 -8.53 0.63
C LYS A 210 29.85 -7.94 -0.04
N LEU A 211 30.03 -7.06 -1.03
CA LEU A 211 28.90 -6.41 -1.69
C LEU A 211 28.07 -7.45 -2.44
N ASN A 212 26.78 -7.56 -2.12
CA ASN A 212 25.86 -8.48 -2.80
C ASN A 212 24.90 -7.77 -3.78
N SER A 213 24.72 -6.46 -3.62
CA SER A 213 23.95 -5.60 -4.53
C SER A 213 24.59 -4.22 -4.67
N ILE A 214 24.22 -3.50 -5.74
CA ILE A 214 24.56 -2.09 -5.95
C ILE A 214 23.25 -1.32 -6.15
N SER A 215 23.06 -0.25 -5.39
CA SER A 215 21.91 0.64 -5.56
C SER A 215 21.92 1.30 -6.95
N TYR A 216 20.78 1.32 -7.62
CA TYR A 216 20.59 2.00 -8.91
C TYR A 216 20.91 3.50 -8.86
N THR A 217 20.88 4.13 -7.67
CA THR A 217 21.30 5.52 -7.46
C THR A 217 22.74 5.78 -7.89
N ILE A 218 23.57 4.74 -8.03
CA ILE A 218 24.92 4.82 -8.61
C ILE A 218 24.91 5.49 -9.98
N GLY A 219 23.83 5.34 -10.77
CA GLY A 219 23.66 5.98 -12.08
C GLY A 219 23.57 7.51 -12.05
N GLN A 220 23.46 8.12 -10.86
CA GLN A 220 23.40 9.58 -10.68
C GLN A 220 24.80 10.22 -10.56
N LEU A 221 25.87 9.43 -10.51
CA LEU A 221 27.24 9.93 -10.37
C LEU A 221 27.80 10.49 -11.68
N THR A 222 27.35 11.68 -12.08
CA THR A 222 27.64 12.26 -13.40
C THR A 222 29.12 12.57 -13.68
N SER A 223 29.99 12.63 -12.66
CA SER A 223 31.43 12.91 -12.83
C SER A 223 32.32 11.65 -12.78
N ILE A 224 31.74 10.47 -12.55
CA ILE A 224 32.51 9.25 -12.27
C ILE A 224 33.27 8.76 -13.50
N LYS A 225 34.56 8.48 -13.34
CA LYS A 225 35.45 7.98 -14.40
C LYS A 225 35.90 6.56 -14.14
N GLU A 226 36.05 6.16 -12.88
CA GLU A 226 36.59 4.86 -12.53
C GLU A 226 35.80 4.24 -11.36
N ILE A 227 35.29 3.04 -11.58
CA ILE A 227 34.62 2.23 -10.57
C ILE A 227 35.30 0.86 -10.48
N ASP A 228 35.69 0.46 -9.27
CA ASP A 228 36.15 -0.90 -8.99
C ASP A 228 35.29 -1.59 -7.94
N PHE A 229 34.50 -2.57 -8.40
CA PHE A 229 33.70 -3.49 -7.59
C PHE A 229 34.21 -4.94 -7.68
N SER A 230 35.45 -5.15 -8.13
CA SER A 230 35.99 -6.50 -8.29
C SER A 230 36.13 -7.24 -6.96
N ASN A 231 36.05 -8.57 -6.95
CA ASN A 231 36.16 -9.40 -5.73
C ASN A 231 35.05 -9.05 -4.71
N ASN A 232 33.80 -9.26 -5.12
CA ASN A 232 32.60 -9.08 -4.29
C ASN A 232 31.63 -10.25 -4.54
N GLU A 233 30.41 -10.14 -4.04
CA GLU A 233 29.35 -11.16 -4.13
C GLU A 233 28.19 -10.71 -5.05
N LEU A 234 28.44 -9.75 -5.96
CA LEU A 234 27.40 -9.18 -6.83
C LEU A 234 26.86 -10.21 -7.81
N THR A 235 25.54 -10.34 -7.90
CA THR A 235 24.87 -11.20 -8.89
C THR A 235 24.43 -10.44 -10.13
N VAL A 236 24.26 -9.12 -10.02
CA VAL A 236 23.84 -8.23 -11.11
C VAL A 236 24.27 -6.78 -10.86
N LEU A 237 24.25 -5.97 -11.93
CA LEU A 237 24.40 -4.52 -11.87
C LEU A 237 23.08 -3.83 -12.24
N PRO A 238 22.77 -2.66 -11.66
CA PRO A 238 21.59 -1.89 -12.03
C PRO A 238 21.71 -1.34 -13.46
N ILE A 239 20.59 -1.28 -14.19
CA ILE A 239 20.53 -0.79 -15.57
C ILE A 239 20.97 0.68 -15.69
N GLU A 240 20.74 1.45 -14.61
CA GLU A 240 21.03 2.86 -14.48
C GLU A 240 22.53 3.17 -14.53
N MET A 241 23.41 2.18 -14.32
CA MET A 241 24.84 2.35 -14.59
C MET A 241 25.10 2.71 -16.05
N GLY A 242 24.20 2.34 -16.99
CA GLY A 242 24.25 2.80 -18.38
C GLY A 242 24.15 4.32 -18.56
N ASN A 243 23.67 5.06 -17.55
CA ASN A 243 23.61 6.53 -17.58
C ASN A 243 24.97 7.19 -17.31
N LEU A 244 26.00 6.44 -16.90
CA LEU A 244 27.32 6.94 -16.52
C LEU A 244 28.17 7.29 -17.75
N SER A 245 27.75 8.34 -18.47
CA SER A 245 28.38 8.77 -19.73
C SER A 245 29.83 9.22 -19.61
N THR A 246 30.33 9.54 -18.41
CA THR A 246 31.72 9.93 -18.13
C THR A 246 32.62 8.77 -17.71
N LEU A 247 32.06 7.57 -17.54
CA LEU A 247 32.80 6.40 -17.08
C LEU A 247 33.86 6.00 -18.12
N GLU A 248 35.08 5.77 -17.66
CA GLU A 248 36.22 5.35 -18.47
C GLU A 248 36.58 3.88 -18.17
N GLN A 249 36.45 3.45 -16.91
CA GLN A 249 36.74 2.09 -16.48
C GLN A 249 35.72 1.57 -15.47
N LEU A 250 35.21 0.37 -15.74
CA LEU A 250 34.34 -0.39 -14.84
C LEU A 250 34.97 -1.76 -14.58
N LEU A 251 35.40 -2.02 -13.35
CA LEU A 251 36.00 -3.28 -12.94
C LEU A 251 35.02 -4.07 -12.07
N VAL A 252 34.55 -5.21 -12.58
CA VAL A 252 33.53 -6.07 -11.93
C VAL A 252 33.90 -7.55 -11.93
N ARG A 253 35.19 -7.86 -12.12
CA ARG A 253 35.69 -9.25 -12.13
C ARG A 253 35.57 -9.92 -10.76
N GLN A 254 35.55 -11.24 -10.75
CA GLN A 254 35.48 -12.04 -9.54
C GLN A 254 34.23 -11.69 -8.72
N ASN A 255 33.09 -11.69 -9.39
CA ASN A 255 31.75 -11.56 -8.82
C ASN A 255 30.91 -12.79 -9.21
N GLN A 256 29.61 -12.76 -8.95
CA GLN A 256 28.63 -13.79 -9.34
C GLN A 256 27.76 -13.34 -10.54
N ILE A 257 28.21 -12.32 -11.29
CA ILE A 257 27.48 -11.73 -12.42
C ILE A 257 27.56 -12.64 -13.66
N THR A 258 26.44 -13.21 -14.07
CA THR A 258 26.32 -14.01 -15.30
C THR A 258 25.90 -13.17 -16.51
N ILE A 259 25.06 -12.16 -16.30
CA ILE A 259 24.56 -11.26 -17.34
C ILE A 259 24.78 -9.81 -16.89
N LEU A 260 25.43 -9.00 -17.73
CA LEU A 260 25.41 -7.55 -17.62
C LEU A 260 24.21 -6.98 -18.38
N PRO A 261 23.50 -5.97 -17.83
CA PRO A 261 22.46 -5.26 -18.56
C PRO A 261 22.98 -4.71 -19.88
N GLN A 262 22.11 -4.70 -20.89
CA GLN A 262 22.47 -4.20 -22.21
C GLN A 262 22.92 -2.73 -22.15
N GLU A 263 22.25 -1.91 -21.34
CA GLU A 263 22.57 -0.51 -21.10
C GLU A 263 23.98 -0.30 -20.55
N VAL A 264 24.45 -1.21 -19.68
CA VAL A 264 25.81 -1.18 -19.14
C VAL A 264 26.82 -1.60 -20.20
N CYS A 265 26.51 -2.62 -21.00
CA CYS A 265 27.38 -3.03 -22.10
C CYS A 265 27.48 -1.96 -23.20
N ASP A 266 26.41 -1.21 -23.42
CA ASP A 266 26.38 -0.13 -24.40
C ASP A 266 27.35 1.00 -24.05
N LEU A 267 27.83 1.12 -22.80
CA LEU A 267 28.93 2.01 -22.44
C LEU A 267 30.21 1.69 -23.22
N GLU A 268 30.55 0.40 -23.43
CA GLU A 268 31.73 0.02 -24.22
C GLU A 268 31.67 0.63 -25.64
N THR A 269 30.47 0.70 -26.22
CA THR A 269 30.24 1.24 -27.57
C THR A 269 29.97 2.74 -27.61
N ASN A 270 29.30 3.30 -26.60
CA ASN A 270 28.78 4.67 -26.62
C ASN A 270 29.83 5.70 -26.18
N ASN A 271 30.64 5.37 -25.18
CA ASN A 271 31.66 6.29 -24.65
C ASN A 271 33.06 5.65 -24.53
N GLY A 272 33.22 4.39 -24.94
CA GLY A 272 34.52 3.70 -24.92
C GLY A 272 34.95 3.22 -23.54
N THR A 273 33.99 3.05 -22.61
CA THR A 273 34.27 2.49 -21.28
C THR A 273 34.96 1.14 -21.40
N THR A 274 36.04 0.93 -20.66
CA THR A 274 36.67 -0.39 -20.52
C THR A 274 35.96 -1.16 -19.41
N ILE A 275 35.21 -2.21 -19.77
CA ILE A 275 34.52 -3.07 -18.80
C ILE A 275 35.35 -4.35 -18.58
N SER A 276 35.91 -4.48 -17.39
CA SER A 276 36.61 -5.68 -16.94
C SER A 276 35.62 -6.61 -16.24
N LYS A 277 35.16 -7.65 -16.96
CA LYS A 277 34.21 -8.68 -16.51
C LYS A 277 34.81 -10.09 -16.56
N ASP A 278 34.15 -11.05 -15.92
CA ASP A 278 34.56 -12.46 -15.95
C ASP A 278 34.25 -13.09 -17.32
N VAL A 279 34.98 -14.15 -17.68
CA VAL A 279 34.93 -14.75 -19.04
C VAL A 279 33.54 -15.26 -19.42
N ASN A 280 32.73 -15.68 -18.44
CA ASN A 280 31.40 -16.24 -18.66
C ASN A 280 30.29 -15.18 -18.59
N THR A 281 30.63 -13.91 -18.39
CA THR A 281 29.64 -12.84 -18.28
C THR A 281 29.22 -12.35 -19.67
N SER A 282 27.96 -12.57 -20.04
CA SER A 282 27.38 -12.11 -21.31
C SER A 282 26.65 -10.77 -21.16
N CYS A 283 26.44 -10.05 -22.25
CA CYS A 283 25.50 -8.92 -22.30
C CYS A 283 24.10 -9.44 -22.66
N GLY A 284 23.06 -8.89 -22.04
CA GLY A 284 21.69 -9.24 -22.38
C GLY A 284 20.66 -8.37 -21.67
N ASN A 285 19.40 -8.55 -22.07
CA ASN A 285 18.29 -7.91 -21.38
C ASN A 285 18.17 -8.51 -19.98
N VAL A 286 18.29 -7.63 -19.00
CA VAL A 286 18.13 -7.94 -17.60
C VAL A 286 16.77 -7.38 -17.19
N PHE A 287 15.86 -8.22 -16.69
CA PHE A 287 14.54 -7.78 -16.24
C PHE A 287 14.66 -7.31 -14.77
N PRO A 288 14.68 -6.00 -14.49
CA PRO A 288 15.01 -5.50 -13.15
C PRO A 288 14.00 -5.97 -12.09
N ASN A 289 12.73 -6.04 -12.47
CA ASN A 289 11.65 -6.56 -11.64
C ASN A 289 11.87 -8.04 -11.28
N TYR A 290 12.30 -8.88 -12.24
CA TYR A 290 12.59 -10.29 -11.98
C TYR A 290 13.73 -10.43 -10.98
N ILE A 291 14.76 -9.60 -11.10
CA ILE A 291 15.90 -9.63 -10.17
C ILE A 291 15.47 -9.22 -8.77
N ALA A 292 14.74 -8.12 -8.67
CA ALA A 292 14.26 -7.62 -7.37
C ALA A 292 13.44 -8.69 -6.65
N LEU A 293 12.49 -9.30 -7.36
CA LEU A 293 11.67 -10.36 -6.80
C LEU A 293 12.49 -11.64 -6.55
N HIS A 294 13.40 -12.03 -7.44
CA HIS A 294 14.26 -13.20 -7.23
C HIS A 294 15.19 -13.01 -6.01
N ALA A 295 15.74 -11.82 -5.79
CA ALA A 295 16.52 -11.48 -4.61
C ALA A 295 15.68 -11.59 -3.33
N LEU A 296 14.46 -11.04 -3.35
CA LEU A 296 13.49 -11.17 -2.26
C LEU A 296 13.14 -12.65 -1.99
N TYR A 297 12.97 -13.47 -3.03
CA TYR A 297 12.74 -14.90 -2.87
C TYR A 297 13.92 -15.60 -2.18
N GLN A 298 15.15 -15.30 -2.60
CA GLN A 298 16.35 -15.90 -2.01
C GLN A 298 16.62 -15.44 -0.58
N ALA A 299 16.27 -14.20 -0.25
CA ALA A 299 16.44 -13.65 1.10
C ALA A 299 15.52 -14.31 2.14
N ASN A 300 14.50 -15.06 1.71
CA ASN A 300 13.49 -15.67 2.57
C ASN A 300 13.36 -17.18 2.29
N PRO A 301 14.34 -18.03 2.65
CA PRO A 301 14.38 -19.44 2.23
C PRO A 301 13.19 -20.30 2.67
N ASP A 302 12.50 -19.90 3.75
CA ASP A 302 11.33 -20.62 4.29
C ASP A 302 9.99 -20.02 3.85
N ASN A 303 9.99 -19.12 2.85
CA ASN A 303 8.77 -18.46 2.37
C ASN A 303 7.81 -19.42 1.63
N THR A 304 6.55 -18.98 1.46
CA THR A 304 5.51 -19.70 0.70
C THR A 304 5.10 -18.98 -0.59
N LEU A 305 6.03 -18.27 -1.22
CA LEU A 305 5.79 -17.49 -2.45
C LEU A 305 5.46 -18.39 -3.65
N GLY A 306 6.03 -19.60 -3.70
CA GLY A 306 5.69 -20.60 -4.73
C GLY A 306 6.04 -20.18 -6.16
N TRP A 307 6.93 -19.20 -6.33
CA TRP A 307 7.31 -18.66 -7.64
C TRP A 307 8.11 -19.66 -8.48
N ASP A 308 7.74 -19.77 -9.76
CA ASP A 308 8.53 -20.49 -10.75
C ASP A 308 9.67 -19.60 -11.24
N LEU A 309 10.85 -19.77 -10.64
CA LEU A 309 12.04 -18.98 -10.99
C LEU A 309 12.53 -19.21 -12.43
N THR A 310 11.98 -20.20 -13.16
CA THR A 310 12.27 -20.40 -14.58
C THR A 310 11.47 -19.48 -15.50
N ASP A 311 10.34 -18.93 -15.01
CA ASP A 311 9.57 -17.90 -15.69
C ASP A 311 10.14 -16.51 -15.43
N THR A 312 10.91 -15.99 -16.38
CA THR A 312 11.53 -14.66 -16.27
C THR A 312 10.55 -13.50 -16.55
N THR A 313 9.32 -13.80 -17.00
CA THR A 313 8.29 -12.77 -17.22
C THR A 313 7.54 -12.41 -15.95
N MET A 314 7.62 -13.28 -14.91
CA MET A 314 6.87 -13.20 -13.67
C MET A 314 5.34 -13.21 -13.85
N ALA A 315 4.83 -13.41 -15.07
CA ALA A 315 3.40 -13.36 -15.36
C ALA A 315 2.63 -14.48 -14.65
N SER A 316 3.31 -15.58 -14.32
CA SER A 316 2.75 -16.71 -13.56
C SER A 316 2.98 -16.63 -12.05
N TRP A 317 3.70 -15.62 -11.56
CA TRP A 317 4.12 -15.57 -10.16
C TRP A 317 2.96 -15.17 -9.25
N GLN A 318 2.65 -16.03 -8.27
CA GLN A 318 1.56 -15.75 -7.33
C GLN A 318 1.79 -14.43 -6.60
N GLY A 319 0.78 -13.55 -6.62
CA GLY A 319 0.84 -12.25 -5.96
C GLY A 319 1.59 -11.18 -6.75
N VAL A 320 2.07 -11.46 -7.96
CA VAL A 320 2.74 -10.47 -8.82
C VAL A 320 1.82 -10.09 -9.98
N VAL A 321 1.55 -8.80 -10.16
CA VAL A 321 0.83 -8.29 -11.33
C VAL A 321 1.81 -7.54 -12.22
N VAL A 322 1.84 -7.91 -13.50
CA VAL A 322 2.74 -7.34 -14.50
C VAL A 322 1.92 -6.62 -15.58
N ASP A 323 2.17 -5.32 -15.80
CA ASP A 323 1.66 -4.54 -16.92
C ASP A 323 2.81 -4.15 -17.86
N GLN A 324 2.68 -4.49 -19.14
CA GLN A 324 3.69 -4.26 -20.19
C GLN A 324 5.12 -4.67 -19.79
N GLY A 325 5.28 -5.73 -18.98
CA GLY A 325 6.58 -6.22 -18.49
C GLY A 325 7.10 -5.55 -17.22
N THR A 326 6.32 -4.65 -16.59
CA THR A 326 6.64 -4.00 -15.31
C THR A 326 5.68 -4.45 -14.21
N VAL A 327 6.19 -4.67 -13.01
CA VAL A 327 5.37 -5.07 -11.86
C VAL A 327 4.64 -3.84 -11.30
N THR A 328 3.32 -3.88 -11.27
CA THR A 328 2.46 -2.79 -10.77
C THR A 328 1.85 -3.12 -9.41
N ASP A 329 1.64 -4.40 -9.09
CA ASP A 329 1.08 -4.83 -7.81
C ASP A 329 1.84 -6.04 -7.30
N LEU A 330 2.12 -6.03 -5.99
CA LEU A 330 2.86 -7.09 -5.31
C LEU A 330 2.20 -7.43 -3.98
N ASP A 331 1.58 -8.60 -3.90
CA ASP A 331 0.96 -9.15 -2.71
C ASP A 331 1.78 -10.32 -2.14
N LEU A 332 2.49 -10.02 -1.05
CA LEU A 332 3.29 -10.96 -0.28
C LEU A 332 2.66 -11.21 1.09
N SER A 333 1.35 -10.97 1.25
CA SER A 333 0.70 -11.11 2.55
C SER A 333 0.66 -12.56 3.03
N SER A 334 0.96 -12.77 4.32
CA SER A 334 0.97 -14.11 4.93
C SER A 334 1.88 -15.12 4.21
N LYS A 335 3.05 -14.66 3.76
CA LYS A 335 4.00 -15.47 2.97
C LYS A 335 5.24 -15.92 3.74
N GLN A 336 5.31 -15.66 5.04
CA GLN A 336 6.47 -15.95 5.89
C GLN A 336 7.72 -15.21 5.40
N VAL A 337 7.53 -13.97 4.94
CA VAL A 337 8.61 -13.07 4.56
C VAL A 337 9.09 -12.38 5.83
N SER A 338 10.41 -12.28 6.03
CA SER A 338 11.01 -11.59 7.17
C SER A 338 12.08 -10.59 6.74
N ASN A 339 12.69 -10.80 5.58
CA ASN A 339 13.74 -9.94 5.04
C ASN A 339 13.31 -9.33 3.69
N ILE A 340 13.00 -8.03 3.69
CA ILE A 340 12.76 -7.26 2.47
C ILE A 340 14.09 -6.67 2.00
N THR A 341 14.60 -7.13 0.86
CA THR A 341 15.88 -6.64 0.33
C THR A 341 15.75 -5.23 -0.25
N SER A 342 16.86 -4.48 -0.31
CA SER A 342 16.91 -3.16 -0.92
C SER A 342 16.51 -3.16 -2.41
N ASP A 343 16.61 -4.29 -3.09
CA ASP A 343 16.26 -4.44 -4.51
C ASP A 343 14.77 -4.16 -4.78
N ILE A 344 13.91 -4.20 -3.75
CA ILE A 344 12.49 -3.83 -3.87
C ILE A 344 12.30 -2.42 -4.45
N GLY A 345 13.25 -1.51 -4.24
CA GLY A 345 13.22 -0.16 -4.81
C GLY A 345 13.32 -0.11 -6.34
N ALA A 346 13.71 -1.20 -7.00
CA ALA A 346 13.72 -1.30 -8.46
C ALA A 346 12.32 -1.45 -9.07
N LEU A 347 11.29 -1.75 -8.26
CA LEU A 347 9.90 -1.87 -8.71
C LEU A 347 9.25 -0.48 -8.87
N THR A 348 9.88 0.46 -9.57
CA THR A 348 9.48 1.88 -9.58
C THR A 348 8.10 2.18 -10.17
N ALA A 349 7.47 1.19 -10.82
CA ALA A 349 6.10 1.26 -11.33
C ALA A 349 5.05 0.70 -10.36
N LEU A 350 5.47 0.22 -9.18
CA LEU A 350 4.61 -0.42 -8.20
C LEU A 350 3.64 0.59 -7.58
N ARG A 351 2.35 0.30 -7.74
CA ARG A 351 1.21 1.04 -7.18
C ARG A 351 0.70 0.44 -5.88
N SER A 352 0.86 -0.87 -5.72
CA SER A 352 0.29 -1.60 -4.59
C SER A 352 1.30 -2.60 -4.02
N LEU A 353 1.59 -2.49 -2.72
CA LEU A 353 2.51 -3.37 -2.01
C LEU A 353 1.86 -3.87 -0.71
N ASN A 354 1.53 -5.16 -0.66
CA ASN A 354 0.99 -5.81 0.53
C ASN A 354 2.03 -6.72 1.18
N LEU A 355 2.51 -6.33 2.36
CA LEU A 355 3.47 -7.08 3.17
C LEU A 355 2.85 -7.56 4.49
N SER A 356 1.53 -7.51 4.64
CA SER A 356 0.85 -7.79 5.90
C SER A 356 0.93 -9.27 6.34
N GLY A 357 0.89 -9.54 7.64
CA GLY A 357 0.83 -10.89 8.19
C GLY A 357 2.14 -11.67 8.03
N ASN A 358 3.27 -11.01 8.22
CA ASN A 358 4.61 -11.55 8.02
C ASN A 358 5.47 -11.32 9.29
N ASP A 359 6.74 -11.68 9.24
CA ASP A 359 7.67 -11.57 10.38
C ASP A 359 8.70 -10.45 10.14
N ILE A 360 8.28 -9.32 9.56
CA ILE A 360 9.17 -8.22 9.15
C ILE A 360 9.49 -7.33 10.35
N GLU A 361 10.76 -7.26 10.74
CA GLU A 361 11.25 -6.40 11.84
C GLU A 361 11.61 -4.97 11.38
N SER A 362 12.05 -4.83 10.13
CA SER A 362 12.44 -3.54 9.55
C SER A 362 12.29 -3.53 8.03
N LEU A 363 12.17 -2.32 7.47
CA LEU A 363 12.01 -2.11 6.02
C LEU A 363 13.24 -1.39 5.46
N PRO A 364 13.66 -1.69 4.22
CA PRO A 364 14.73 -0.97 3.56
C PRO A 364 14.29 0.46 3.19
N ALA A 365 15.24 1.40 3.20
CA ALA A 365 15.00 2.80 2.81
C ALA A 365 14.48 2.91 1.36
N GLU A 366 14.81 1.94 0.53
CA GLU A 366 14.50 1.85 -0.90
C GLU A 366 13.01 1.75 -1.21
N ILE A 367 12.14 1.38 -0.26
CA ILE A 367 10.69 1.48 -0.47
C ILE A 367 10.27 2.95 -0.71
N GLY A 368 10.98 3.94 -0.15
CA GLY A 368 10.69 5.37 -0.41
C GLY A 368 10.84 5.80 -1.87
N LEU A 369 11.42 4.94 -2.72
CA LEU A 369 11.63 5.21 -4.15
C LEU A 369 10.42 4.87 -5.01
N LEU A 370 9.46 4.14 -4.43
CA LEU A 370 8.21 3.74 -5.07
C LEU A 370 7.26 4.94 -5.12
N SER A 371 7.68 6.02 -5.79
CA SER A 371 6.99 7.32 -5.80
C SER A 371 5.58 7.31 -6.40
N VAL A 372 5.20 6.21 -7.05
CA VAL A 372 3.85 5.97 -7.59
C VAL A 372 3.03 4.98 -6.76
N LEU A 373 3.48 4.64 -5.54
CA LEU A 373 2.79 3.72 -4.65
C LEU A 373 1.55 4.38 -4.03
N ASP A 374 0.39 3.83 -4.36
CA ASP A 374 -0.92 4.26 -3.87
C ASP A 374 -1.25 3.55 -2.53
N ASN A 375 -0.90 2.27 -2.40
CA ASN A 375 -1.27 1.43 -1.26
C ASN A 375 -0.08 0.67 -0.67
N LEU A 376 0.10 0.77 0.65
CA LEU A 376 1.13 0.05 1.40
C LEU A 376 0.53 -0.58 2.67
N TRP A 377 0.42 -1.91 2.69
CA TRP A 377 -0.04 -2.64 3.87
C TRP A 377 1.11 -3.29 4.62
N LEU A 378 1.31 -2.91 5.87
CA LEU A 378 2.36 -3.44 6.76
C LEU A 378 1.77 -4.05 8.05
N ASP A 379 0.45 -4.24 8.12
CA ASP A 379 -0.23 -4.73 9.31
C ASP A 379 0.24 -6.13 9.72
N ASN A 380 0.21 -6.46 11.01
CA ASN A 380 0.58 -7.79 11.52
C ASN A 380 2.03 -8.16 11.15
N ASN A 381 2.98 -7.36 11.63
CA ASN A 381 4.42 -7.57 11.48
C ASN A 381 5.13 -7.26 12.83
N LEU A 382 6.45 -7.12 12.81
CA LEU A 382 7.28 -6.84 13.99
C LEU A 382 7.96 -5.45 13.89
N LEU A 383 7.36 -4.52 13.15
CA LEU A 383 7.97 -3.21 12.86
C LEU A 383 8.01 -2.32 14.10
N THR A 384 9.19 -1.75 14.36
CA THR A 384 9.39 -0.77 15.45
C THR A 384 9.48 0.68 14.95
N GLY A 385 9.66 0.87 13.64
CA GLY A 385 9.89 2.17 13.00
C GLY A 385 9.69 2.11 11.49
N LEU A 386 9.60 3.30 10.86
CA LEU A 386 9.54 3.46 9.41
C LEU A 386 10.80 4.21 8.91
N PRO A 387 11.35 3.87 7.72
CA PRO A 387 12.47 4.59 7.12
C PRO A 387 12.13 6.06 6.83
N SER A 388 13.09 6.97 7.02
CA SER A 388 12.87 8.41 6.84
C SER A 388 12.53 8.82 5.40
N GLU A 389 12.90 7.97 4.45
CA GLU A 389 12.69 8.06 3.01
C GLU A 389 11.22 7.86 2.62
N PHE A 390 10.37 7.32 3.50
CA PHE A 390 8.94 7.18 3.22
C PHE A 390 8.23 8.54 3.02
N LYS A 391 8.83 9.66 3.46
CA LYS A 391 8.35 11.01 3.12
C LYS A 391 8.24 11.25 1.61
N ASP A 392 8.96 10.48 0.79
CA ASP A 392 8.96 10.63 -0.67
C ASP A 392 7.75 9.94 -1.33
N LEU A 393 6.96 9.14 -0.58
CA LEU A 393 5.71 8.49 -1.00
C LEU A 393 4.52 9.45 -0.98
N ASN A 394 4.61 10.51 -1.78
CA ASN A 394 3.72 11.67 -1.72
C ASN A 394 2.27 11.40 -2.15
N ILE A 395 2.02 10.30 -2.85
CA ILE A 395 0.69 9.95 -3.37
C ILE A 395 0.02 8.82 -2.58
N LEU A 396 0.66 8.35 -1.50
CA LEU A 396 0.16 7.22 -0.72
C LEU A 396 -1.22 7.54 -0.15
N LEU A 397 -2.21 6.70 -0.47
CA LEU A 397 -3.60 6.80 -0.05
C LEU A 397 -3.87 5.93 1.17
N VAL A 398 -3.31 4.72 1.18
CA VAL A 398 -3.51 3.71 2.23
C VAL A 398 -2.18 3.31 2.85
N LEU A 399 -2.11 3.34 4.18
CA LEU A 399 -0.96 2.87 4.97
C LEU A 399 -1.45 2.05 6.17
N GLY A 400 -1.24 0.73 6.11
CA GLY A 400 -1.58 -0.19 7.19
C GLY A 400 -0.43 -0.36 8.19
N LEU A 401 -0.65 -0.11 9.48
CA LEU A 401 0.37 -0.17 10.55
C LEU A 401 -0.11 -0.89 11.82
N LYS A 402 -1.31 -1.47 11.79
CA LYS A 402 -1.91 -2.16 12.95
C LYS A 402 -1.11 -3.41 13.30
N ASN A 403 -1.11 -3.80 14.57
CA ASN A 403 -0.50 -5.03 15.05
C ASN A 403 0.98 -5.12 14.68
N ASN A 404 1.77 -4.21 15.27
CA ASN A 404 3.21 -4.09 15.09
C ASN A 404 3.87 -3.82 16.45
N GLU A 405 5.12 -3.37 16.45
CA GLU A 405 5.95 -3.17 17.64
C GLU A 405 6.33 -1.68 17.84
N PHE A 406 5.52 -0.74 17.30
CA PHE A 406 5.78 0.69 17.44
C PHE A 406 5.64 1.14 18.89
N THR A 407 6.69 1.78 19.44
CA THR A 407 6.65 2.33 20.80
C THR A 407 6.22 3.80 20.85
N LYS A 408 6.17 4.47 19.71
CA LYS A 408 5.73 5.87 19.56
C LYS A 408 4.97 6.03 18.25
N VAL A 409 4.09 7.03 18.18
CA VAL A 409 3.52 7.47 16.90
C VAL A 409 4.66 8.00 16.01
N PRO A 410 4.93 7.41 14.82
CA PRO A 410 6.01 7.87 13.97
C PRO A 410 5.79 9.31 13.48
N SER A 411 6.71 10.22 13.78
CA SER A 411 6.59 11.64 13.37
C SER A 411 6.50 11.83 11.85
N LEU A 412 7.02 10.87 11.08
CA LEU A 412 6.95 10.83 9.62
C LEU A 412 5.51 10.83 9.07
N LEU A 413 4.53 10.36 9.86
CA LEU A 413 3.13 10.35 9.46
C LEU A 413 2.59 11.76 9.14
N ASN A 414 3.23 12.80 9.69
CA ASN A 414 2.89 14.20 9.41
C ASN A 414 3.26 14.65 7.99
N GLU A 415 4.14 13.92 7.29
CA GLU A 415 4.57 14.25 5.93
C GLU A 415 3.55 13.76 4.87
N PHE A 416 2.71 12.78 5.20
CA PHE A 416 1.70 12.26 4.28
C PHE A 416 0.53 13.22 4.12
N SER A 417 0.20 13.54 2.86
CA SER A 417 -0.80 14.57 2.53
C SER A 417 -2.15 14.03 2.08
N LEU A 418 -2.21 12.76 1.65
CA LEU A 418 -3.42 12.14 1.09
C LEU A 418 -4.03 11.04 1.97
N ILE A 419 -3.30 10.53 2.97
CA ILE A 419 -3.79 9.50 3.89
C ILE A 419 -4.88 10.11 4.77
N ASN A 420 -6.09 9.55 4.71
CA ASN A 420 -7.20 10.01 5.54
C ASN A 420 -7.37 9.20 6.84
N SER A 421 -6.90 7.96 6.89
CA SER A 421 -7.08 7.06 8.03
C SER A 421 -5.75 6.41 8.41
N ILE A 422 -5.42 6.43 9.71
CA ILE A 422 -4.24 5.76 10.26
C ILE A 422 -4.68 4.86 11.41
N ASP A 423 -4.44 3.56 11.28
CA ASP A 423 -4.62 2.58 12.35
C ASP A 423 -3.26 2.13 12.90
N LEU A 424 -2.98 2.52 14.13
CA LEU A 424 -1.83 2.13 14.95
C LEU A 424 -2.25 1.23 16.12
N GLY A 425 -3.43 0.61 16.03
CA GLY A 425 -3.95 -0.25 17.08
C GLY A 425 -3.12 -1.52 17.28
N ASN A 426 -3.15 -2.09 18.48
CA ASN A 426 -2.35 -3.27 18.88
C ASN A 426 -0.84 -3.04 18.68
N ASN A 427 -0.30 -1.95 19.19
CA ASN A 427 1.13 -1.65 19.19
C ASN A 427 1.63 -1.49 20.64
N LYS A 428 2.83 -0.94 20.84
CA LYS A 428 3.43 -0.68 22.16
C LYS A 428 3.58 0.82 22.45
N ILE A 429 2.70 1.65 21.88
CA ILE A 429 2.82 3.11 21.99
C ILE A 429 2.56 3.53 23.44
N ASP A 430 3.57 4.09 24.10
CA ASP A 430 3.48 4.54 25.49
C ASP A 430 3.29 6.07 25.62
N GLU A 431 3.67 6.81 24.59
CA GLU A 431 3.69 8.27 24.55
C GLU A 431 3.23 8.82 23.18
N ILE A 432 2.34 9.82 23.22
CA ILE A 432 1.95 10.63 22.04
C ILE A 432 2.70 11.98 22.11
N ALA A 433 3.51 12.26 21.10
CA ALA A 433 4.29 13.49 21.01
C ALA A 433 3.42 14.70 20.58
N LYS A 434 3.83 15.92 20.93
CA LYS A 434 3.07 17.16 20.65
C LYS A 434 2.94 17.46 19.16
N GLU A 435 3.85 16.93 18.36
CA GLU A 435 3.89 17.03 16.91
C GLU A 435 2.65 16.40 16.25
N ILE A 436 1.86 15.60 16.97
CA ILE A 436 0.61 15.00 16.51
C ILE A 436 -0.41 16.04 16.02
N ALA A 437 -0.35 17.27 16.52
CA ALA A 437 -1.19 18.39 16.05
C ALA A 437 -1.03 18.70 14.55
N SER A 438 0.08 18.26 13.93
CA SER A 438 0.37 18.49 12.51
C SER A 438 -0.22 17.42 11.59
N LEU A 439 -0.77 16.34 12.16
CA LEU A 439 -1.34 15.24 11.40
C LEU A 439 -2.59 15.69 10.64
N LYS A 440 -2.75 15.20 9.40
CA LYS A 440 -3.84 15.61 8.49
C LYS A 440 -4.77 14.45 8.16
N VAL A 441 -5.28 13.79 9.19
CA VAL A 441 -6.15 12.61 9.05
C VAL A 441 -7.58 12.89 9.47
N GLY A 442 -8.51 12.20 8.83
CA GLY A 442 -9.90 12.07 9.25
C GLY A 442 -10.14 11.00 10.31
N SER A 443 -9.26 10.01 10.42
CA SER A 443 -9.36 8.94 11.43
C SER A 443 -8.00 8.58 12.02
N LEU A 444 -7.91 8.48 13.34
CA LEU A 444 -6.72 8.06 14.09
C LEU A 444 -7.11 6.99 15.11
N LYS A 445 -6.66 5.76 14.88
CA LYS A 445 -6.89 4.63 15.80
C LYS A 445 -5.60 4.29 16.53
N LEU A 446 -5.66 4.33 17.86
CA LEU A 446 -4.57 4.06 18.80
C LEU A 446 -4.98 3.00 19.82
N ALA A 447 -6.00 2.19 19.52
CA ALA A 447 -6.53 1.20 20.44
C ALA A 447 -5.51 0.14 20.83
N ASN A 448 -5.64 -0.46 22.02
CA ASN A 448 -4.79 -1.54 22.52
C ASN A 448 -3.29 -1.18 22.44
N ASN A 449 -2.91 -0.08 23.08
CA ASN A 449 -1.52 0.38 23.22
C ASN A 449 -1.18 0.55 24.72
N GLU A 450 -0.03 1.16 25.02
CA GLU A 450 0.45 1.40 26.39
C GLU A 450 0.28 2.88 26.81
N ILE A 451 -0.65 3.61 26.19
CA ILE A 451 -0.82 5.06 26.39
C ILE A 451 -1.38 5.32 27.79
N THR A 452 -0.74 6.21 28.53
CA THR A 452 -1.19 6.64 29.87
C THR A 452 -1.66 8.08 29.94
N LYS A 453 -1.22 8.92 29.00
CA LYS A 453 -1.52 10.35 28.95
C LYS A 453 -1.80 10.80 27.52
N VAL A 454 -2.82 11.63 27.36
CA VAL A 454 -3.19 12.24 26.07
C VAL A 454 -2.78 13.72 26.07
N PRO A 455 -1.99 14.20 25.08
CA PRO A 455 -1.60 15.60 24.98
C PRO A 455 -2.77 16.48 24.50
N VAL A 456 -2.83 17.73 24.97
CA VAL A 456 -3.84 18.72 24.53
C VAL A 456 -3.78 18.97 23.03
N GLU A 457 -2.57 18.88 22.45
CA GLU A 457 -2.30 19.07 21.03
C GLU A 457 -3.06 18.09 20.12
N LEU A 458 -3.53 16.96 20.66
CA LEU A 458 -4.36 16.03 19.91
C LEU A 458 -5.74 16.63 19.54
N GLY A 459 -6.23 17.59 20.33
CA GLY A 459 -7.43 18.38 20.04
C GLY A 459 -7.28 19.34 18.85
N ASP A 460 -6.04 19.64 18.43
CA ASP A 460 -5.74 20.60 17.37
C ASP A 460 -5.83 20.01 15.95
N ILE A 461 -5.98 18.68 15.81
CA ILE A 461 -6.10 18.02 14.50
C ILE A 461 -7.35 18.55 13.77
N GLN A 462 -7.13 19.09 12.57
CA GLN A 462 -8.18 19.70 11.75
C GLN A 462 -8.71 18.65 10.78
N ASN A 463 -9.98 18.28 10.92
CA ASN A 463 -10.72 17.24 10.17
C ASN A 463 -10.81 15.85 10.82
N LEU A 464 -10.35 15.67 12.07
CA LEU A 464 -10.53 14.39 12.76
C LEU A 464 -12.02 14.10 12.97
N THR A 465 -12.47 12.95 12.49
CA THR A 465 -13.86 12.45 12.61
C THR A 465 -13.95 11.19 13.48
N LEU A 466 -12.84 10.46 13.63
CA LEU A 466 -12.70 9.33 14.54
C LEU A 466 -11.37 9.39 15.29
N LEU A 467 -11.42 9.23 16.60
CA LEU A 467 -10.31 9.04 17.50
C LEU A 467 -10.58 7.80 18.35
N ASP A 468 -9.84 6.72 18.14
CA ASP A 468 -9.98 5.50 18.97
C ASP A 468 -8.81 5.38 19.94
N LEU A 469 -9.10 5.37 21.23
CA LEU A 469 -8.15 5.29 22.34
C LEU A 469 -8.43 4.09 23.27
N GLN A 470 -9.30 3.15 22.87
CA GLN A 470 -9.69 2.00 23.69
C GLN A 470 -8.51 1.06 24.00
N GLY A 471 -8.63 0.23 25.02
CA GLY A 471 -7.60 -0.73 25.44
C GLY A 471 -6.28 -0.09 25.89
N ASN A 472 -6.31 1.15 26.37
CA ASN A 472 -5.14 1.86 26.90
C ASN A 472 -5.24 2.04 28.42
N SER A 473 -4.21 2.59 29.07
CA SER A 473 -4.21 2.86 30.51
C SER A 473 -4.40 4.36 30.80
N ILE A 474 -5.33 5.00 30.09
CA ILE A 474 -5.58 6.45 30.17
C ILE A 474 -6.42 6.77 31.40
N THR A 475 -5.97 7.73 32.20
CA THR A 475 -6.67 8.16 33.43
C THR A 475 -7.35 9.52 33.32
N GLU A 476 -6.99 10.32 32.31
CA GLU A 476 -7.53 11.65 32.07
C GLU A 476 -7.48 11.97 30.57
N ILE A 477 -8.53 12.63 30.05
CA ILE A 477 -8.55 13.20 28.71
C ILE A 477 -8.64 14.73 28.85
N PRO A 478 -7.78 15.52 28.17
CA PRO A 478 -7.87 16.97 28.23
C PRO A 478 -9.15 17.53 27.62
N ASP A 479 -9.64 18.66 28.15
CA ASP A 479 -10.84 19.36 27.66
C ASP A 479 -10.74 19.68 26.16
N GLU A 480 -9.55 20.04 25.65
CA GLU A 480 -9.33 20.31 24.23
C GLU A 480 -9.57 19.08 23.34
N VAL A 481 -9.26 17.89 23.86
CA VAL A 481 -9.51 16.61 23.17
C VAL A 481 -10.99 16.24 23.28
N CYS A 482 -11.62 16.42 24.44
CA CYS A 482 -13.05 16.16 24.58
C CYS A 482 -13.92 17.12 23.74
N ALA A 483 -13.48 18.37 23.56
CA ALA A 483 -14.13 19.35 22.69
C ALA A 483 -14.14 18.97 21.20
N LEU A 484 -13.39 17.94 20.80
CA LEU A 484 -13.49 17.35 19.45
C LEU A 484 -14.91 16.79 19.19
N LYS A 485 -15.62 16.32 20.23
CA LYS A 485 -17.02 15.88 20.13
C LYS A 485 -17.97 16.98 19.65
N ASP A 486 -17.62 18.24 19.87
CA ASP A 486 -18.44 19.42 19.51
C ASP A 486 -18.05 20.05 18.15
N LYS A 487 -17.04 19.50 17.46
CA LYS A 487 -16.65 19.97 16.12
C LYS A 487 -17.77 19.69 15.10
N THR A 488 -17.67 20.29 13.91
CA THR A 488 -18.59 20.02 12.79
C THR A 488 -17.77 19.63 11.56
N PRO A 489 -17.81 18.35 11.12
CA PRO A 489 -18.50 17.23 11.76
C PRO A 489 -17.92 16.87 13.15
N PRO A 490 -18.74 16.30 14.05
CA PRO A 490 -18.29 15.91 15.38
C PRO A 490 -17.35 14.72 15.31
N THR A 491 -16.25 14.76 16.07
CA THR A 491 -15.32 13.63 16.18
C THR A 491 -15.92 12.58 17.12
N ALA A 492 -16.04 11.33 16.65
CA ALA A 492 -16.31 10.21 17.53
C ALA A 492 -15.03 9.85 18.30
N ILE A 493 -15.10 9.85 19.63
CA ILE A 493 -13.98 9.51 20.51
C ILE A 493 -14.32 8.22 21.22
N LEU A 494 -13.59 7.14 20.94
CA LEU A 494 -13.78 5.83 21.57
C LEU A 494 -12.82 5.69 22.76
N LEU A 495 -13.37 5.40 23.94
CA LEU A 495 -12.63 5.27 25.21
C LEU A 495 -13.07 3.98 25.93
N ASP A 496 -12.23 3.48 26.85
CA ASP A 496 -12.61 2.37 27.73
C ASP A 496 -13.61 2.82 28.81
N ASP A 497 -13.54 4.10 29.17
CA ASP A 497 -14.43 4.76 30.14
C ASP A 497 -14.88 6.10 29.55
N ASP A 498 -16.12 6.13 29.05
CA ASP A 498 -16.70 7.32 28.43
C ASP A 498 -16.80 8.51 29.39
N THR A 499 -16.79 8.26 30.71
CA THR A 499 -16.82 9.32 31.73
C THR A 499 -15.59 10.21 31.70
N LEU A 500 -14.49 9.76 31.07
CA LEU A 500 -13.27 10.54 30.88
C LEU A 500 -13.47 11.77 29.98
N CYS A 501 -14.49 11.77 29.13
CA CYS A 501 -14.88 12.91 28.29
C CYS A 501 -16.33 13.35 28.48
N GLU A 502 -16.94 13.05 29.62
CA GLU A 502 -18.28 13.54 29.95
C GLU A 502 -18.21 14.80 30.81
N ASP A 503 -18.87 15.85 30.32
CA ASP A 503 -19.44 16.87 31.19
C ASP A 503 -20.56 16.18 31.97
N ASN A 504 -20.45 16.15 33.30
CA ASN A 504 -21.14 15.30 34.30
C ASN A 504 -22.69 15.30 34.29
N THR A 505 -23.37 15.15 33.14
CA THR A 505 -24.83 15.43 32.99
C THR A 505 -25.65 14.54 32.04
N VAL A 506 -25.20 13.36 31.60
CA VAL A 506 -26.14 12.37 31.02
C VAL A 506 -26.21 11.13 31.90
N ALA A 507 -27.14 11.17 32.87
CA ALA A 507 -27.48 9.99 33.64
C ALA A 507 -27.96 8.86 32.71
N ALA A 508 -27.60 7.61 33.04
CA ALA A 508 -28.14 6.42 32.36
C ALA A 508 -29.67 6.52 32.24
N VAL A 509 -30.16 6.64 31.01
CA VAL A 509 -31.60 6.65 30.71
C VAL A 509 -32.06 5.22 30.45
N SER A 510 -33.26 4.86 30.91
CA SER A 510 -33.81 3.53 30.65
C SER A 510 -34.09 3.35 29.16
N GLU A 511 -34.12 2.10 28.66
CA GLU A 511 -34.47 1.82 27.25
C GLU A 511 -35.84 2.39 26.87
N TYR A 512 -36.79 2.39 27.82
CA TYR A 512 -38.05 3.10 27.71
C TYR A 512 -37.90 4.60 27.43
N GLN A 513 -36.98 5.26 28.14
CA GLN A 513 -36.73 6.69 27.99
C GLN A 513 -36.08 6.98 26.63
N VAL A 514 -35.18 6.11 26.14
CA VAL A 514 -34.63 6.19 24.78
C VAL A 514 -35.73 6.13 23.73
N LEU A 515 -36.65 5.17 23.85
CA LEU A 515 -37.77 5.03 22.90
C LEU A 515 -38.77 6.18 23.00
N ARG A 516 -39.05 6.68 24.22
CA ARG A 516 -39.86 7.88 24.40
C ARG A 516 -39.23 9.09 23.69
N GLU A 517 -37.92 9.29 23.84
CA GLU A 517 -37.21 10.39 23.18
C GLU A 517 -37.24 10.25 21.65
N LEU A 518 -37.11 9.03 21.12
CA LEU A 518 -37.30 8.78 19.69
C LEU A 518 -38.70 9.19 19.23
N TYR A 519 -39.74 8.82 19.99
CA TYR A 519 -41.12 9.18 19.67
C TYR A 519 -41.32 10.70 19.70
N GLU A 520 -40.83 11.37 20.74
CA GLU A 520 -40.96 12.82 20.92
C GLU A 520 -40.15 13.63 19.88
N ALA A 521 -38.98 13.14 19.48
CA ALA A 521 -38.12 13.77 18.47
C ALA A 521 -38.75 13.77 17.06
N ASN A 522 -39.72 12.89 16.82
CA ASN A 522 -40.35 12.70 15.51
C ASN A 522 -41.87 12.94 15.57
N PRO A 523 -42.37 14.16 15.80
CA PRO A 523 -43.79 14.41 16.08
C PRO A 523 -44.77 14.03 14.94
N ASN A 524 -44.26 13.83 13.72
CA ASN A 524 -45.05 13.45 12.54
C ASN A 524 -44.86 11.96 12.15
N ASN A 525 -44.25 11.16 13.03
CA ASN A 525 -44.03 9.74 12.80
C ASN A 525 -45.33 8.93 12.78
N SER A 526 -45.23 7.64 12.42
CA SER A 526 -46.33 6.67 12.42
C SER A 526 -46.04 5.46 13.32
N LEU A 527 -45.32 5.67 14.42
CA LEU A 527 -44.90 4.61 15.36
C LEU A 527 -46.08 3.95 16.10
N ASN A 528 -47.23 4.62 16.22
CA ASN A 528 -48.47 4.08 16.85
C ASN A 528 -48.31 3.56 18.30
N TRP A 529 -47.31 4.04 19.06
CA TRP A 529 -47.03 3.57 20.43
C TRP A 529 -48.03 4.01 21.52
N GLY A 530 -49.15 4.66 21.13
CA GLY A 530 -50.26 5.03 22.02
C GLY A 530 -50.02 6.28 22.87
N GLU A 531 -51.08 6.83 23.48
CA GLU A 531 -51.02 8.09 24.23
C GLU A 531 -50.35 7.97 25.62
N THR A 532 -50.32 6.77 26.21
CA THR A 532 -49.89 6.60 27.61
C THR A 532 -48.42 6.23 27.77
N LEU A 533 -47.71 5.87 26.68
CA LEU A 533 -46.30 5.44 26.64
C LEU A 533 -45.83 4.92 28.01
N ASP A 534 -46.25 3.73 28.45
CA ASP A 534 -45.91 3.21 29.78
C ASP A 534 -44.82 2.14 29.69
N ASP A 535 -43.80 2.23 30.55
CA ASP A 535 -42.63 1.34 30.63
C ASP A 535 -43.04 -0.13 30.79
N ALA A 536 -44.05 -0.39 31.63
CA ALA A 536 -44.60 -1.74 31.85
C ALA A 536 -45.23 -2.37 30.60
N THR A 537 -45.45 -1.59 29.53
CA THR A 537 -46.12 -2.01 28.29
C THR A 537 -45.25 -1.87 27.04
N MET A 538 -43.96 -1.54 27.18
CA MET A 538 -43.03 -1.33 26.06
C MET A 538 -42.98 -2.51 25.09
N ALA A 539 -43.09 -3.75 25.58
CA ALA A 539 -43.15 -4.96 24.75
C ALA A 539 -44.42 -5.09 23.90
N ALA A 540 -45.45 -4.26 24.13
CA ALA A 540 -46.67 -4.22 23.34
C ALA A 540 -46.65 -3.10 22.28
N TRP A 541 -45.60 -2.29 22.23
CA TRP A 541 -45.45 -1.22 21.25
C TRP A 541 -45.11 -1.82 19.88
N GLU A 542 -45.70 -1.25 18.83
CA GLU A 542 -45.54 -1.75 17.46
C GLU A 542 -44.05 -1.74 17.05
N GLY A 543 -43.54 -2.87 16.56
CA GLY A 543 -42.16 -2.97 16.07
C GLY A 543 -41.09 -3.11 17.16
N ILE A 544 -41.45 -3.38 18.41
CA ILE A 544 -40.50 -3.59 19.51
C ILE A 544 -40.55 -5.04 19.99
N THR A 545 -39.40 -5.71 20.00
CA THR A 545 -39.24 -7.03 20.64
C THR A 545 -38.38 -6.90 21.90
N VAL A 546 -38.90 -7.37 23.03
CA VAL A 546 -38.19 -7.37 24.32
C VAL A 546 -37.86 -8.80 24.73
N SER A 547 -36.61 -9.04 25.11
CA SER A 547 -36.14 -10.31 25.68
C SER A 547 -35.43 -10.07 27.00
N ASN A 548 -35.77 -10.84 28.03
CA ASN A 548 -35.23 -10.70 29.40
C ASN A 548 -35.31 -9.27 29.97
N GLY A 549 -36.29 -8.47 29.52
CA GLY A 549 -36.47 -7.08 29.96
C GLY A 549 -35.71 -6.04 29.15
N HIS A 550 -34.98 -6.43 28.10
CA HIS A 550 -34.24 -5.52 27.21
C HIS A 550 -34.79 -5.50 25.80
N VAL A 551 -34.67 -4.36 25.11
CA VAL A 551 -35.04 -4.22 23.71
C VAL A 551 -33.99 -4.93 22.87
N THR A 552 -34.43 -5.94 22.11
CA THR A 552 -33.57 -6.78 21.28
C THR A 552 -33.81 -6.58 19.79
N GLU A 553 -34.98 -6.08 19.40
CA GLU A 553 -35.29 -5.75 18.01
C GLU A 553 -36.18 -4.50 17.94
N LEU A 554 -35.87 -3.66 16.95
CA LEU A 554 -36.66 -2.50 16.54
C LEU A 554 -36.93 -2.60 15.04
N SER A 555 -38.17 -2.90 14.66
CA SER A 555 -38.65 -2.90 13.26
C SER A 555 -39.52 -1.67 13.01
N LEU A 556 -38.88 -0.58 12.57
CA LEU A 556 -39.45 0.76 12.44
C LEU A 556 -39.37 1.28 10.99
N SER A 557 -39.42 0.39 10.01
CA SER A 557 -39.48 0.77 8.59
C SER A 557 -40.82 1.43 8.23
N PHE A 558 -40.81 2.37 7.27
CA PHE A 558 -42.00 3.12 6.84
C PHE A 558 -42.68 3.99 7.93
N LYS A 559 -41.91 4.45 8.92
CA LYS A 559 -42.45 5.18 10.09
C LYS A 559 -42.32 6.69 10.01
N ARG A 560 -41.73 7.24 8.94
CA ARG A 560 -41.46 8.68 8.75
C ARG A 560 -40.60 9.25 9.87
N ILE A 561 -39.55 8.52 10.25
CA ILE A 561 -38.57 8.98 11.23
C ILE A 561 -37.59 9.93 10.53
N ASP A 562 -37.46 11.14 11.04
CA ASP A 562 -36.59 12.20 10.52
C ASP A 562 -35.24 12.24 11.26
N VAL A 563 -35.23 11.96 12.57
CA VAL A 563 -34.05 12.05 13.46
C VAL A 563 -34.04 10.91 14.49
N LEU A 564 -32.85 10.40 14.78
CA LEU A 564 -32.61 9.55 15.96
C LEU A 564 -32.00 10.41 17.08
N PRO A 565 -32.48 10.32 18.34
CA PRO A 565 -31.89 11.06 19.46
C PRO A 565 -30.48 10.54 19.79
N GLN A 566 -29.65 11.36 20.45
CA GLN A 566 -28.30 10.93 20.88
C GLN A 566 -28.34 9.76 21.88
N SER A 567 -29.42 9.63 22.66
CA SER A 567 -29.63 8.50 23.56
C SER A 567 -29.89 7.18 22.83
N PHE A 568 -30.11 7.19 21.50
CA PHE A 568 -30.47 6.00 20.72
C PHE A 568 -29.41 4.89 20.79
N GLY A 569 -28.12 5.25 20.93
CA GLY A 569 -27.03 4.30 21.16
C GLY A 569 -27.12 3.52 22.47
N GLN A 570 -27.95 3.95 23.43
CA GLN A 570 -28.08 3.35 24.76
C GLN A 570 -29.11 2.20 24.80
N LEU A 571 -29.23 1.42 23.72
CA LEU A 571 -30.03 0.19 23.65
C LEU A 571 -29.07 -1.02 23.70
N PRO A 572 -28.66 -1.46 24.91
CA PRO A 572 -27.45 -2.27 25.09
C PRO A 572 -27.56 -3.69 24.53
N MET A 573 -28.77 -4.20 24.31
CA MET A 573 -29.01 -5.57 23.83
C MET A 573 -29.66 -5.61 22.44
N LEU A 574 -29.65 -4.49 21.71
CA LEU A 574 -30.26 -4.43 20.40
C LEU A 574 -29.47 -5.26 19.39
N GLU A 575 -30.10 -6.28 18.82
CA GLU A 575 -29.51 -7.20 17.85
C GLU A 575 -30.03 -6.95 16.42
N ARG A 576 -31.26 -6.46 16.28
CA ARG A 576 -31.88 -6.21 14.97
C ARG A 576 -32.51 -4.81 14.92
N LEU A 577 -32.10 -4.03 13.94
CA LEU A 577 -32.60 -2.68 13.70
C LEU A 577 -33.00 -2.50 12.24
N GLU A 578 -34.28 -2.25 12.00
CA GLU A 578 -34.82 -1.96 10.68
C GLU A 578 -35.40 -0.55 10.66
N LEU A 579 -34.73 0.34 9.94
CA LEU A 579 -35.09 1.75 9.77
C LEU A 579 -35.29 2.09 8.29
N GLY A 580 -35.57 1.10 7.44
CA GLY A 580 -35.79 1.27 6.02
C GLY A 580 -36.97 2.20 5.69
N ASP A 581 -36.90 2.91 4.57
CA ASP A 581 -38.02 3.72 4.07
C ASP A 581 -38.48 4.81 5.07
N ASN A 582 -37.51 5.55 5.59
CA ASN A 582 -37.69 6.68 6.50
C ASN A 582 -37.06 7.96 5.89
N ASN A 583 -36.91 9.02 6.68
CA ASN A 583 -36.39 10.31 6.22
C ASN A 583 -35.02 10.67 6.82
N LEU A 584 -34.31 9.69 7.41
CA LEU A 584 -33.06 9.93 8.14
C LEU A 584 -32.01 10.58 7.24
N ASN A 585 -31.44 11.70 7.70
CA ASN A 585 -30.38 12.40 6.98
C ASN A 585 -29.00 12.20 7.65
N VAL A 586 -28.98 12.12 8.98
CA VAL A 586 -27.76 11.97 9.78
C VAL A 586 -28.03 10.94 10.87
N LEU A 587 -27.04 10.08 11.13
CA LEU A 587 -27.03 9.18 12.28
C LEU A 587 -26.29 9.87 13.44
N PRO A 588 -26.78 9.79 14.69
CA PRO A 588 -26.05 10.31 15.84
C PRO A 588 -24.75 9.53 16.04
N ASN A 589 -23.71 10.15 16.60
CA ASN A 589 -22.40 9.49 16.76
C ASN A 589 -22.49 8.25 17.65
N THR A 590 -23.40 8.26 18.64
CA THR A 590 -23.67 7.12 19.52
C THR A 590 -24.40 5.97 18.82
N PHE A 591 -24.88 6.14 17.59
CA PHE A 591 -25.58 5.09 16.85
C PHE A 591 -24.73 3.82 16.70
N PHE A 592 -23.42 3.99 16.56
CA PHE A 592 -22.48 2.88 16.39
C PHE A 592 -21.99 2.28 17.72
N ASP A 593 -22.53 2.74 18.86
CA ASP A 593 -22.35 2.11 20.17
C ASP A 593 -23.25 0.86 20.35
N LEU A 594 -24.15 0.62 19.39
CA LEU A 594 -25.02 -0.55 19.32
C LEU A 594 -24.25 -1.82 18.89
N VAL A 595 -23.16 -2.12 19.58
CA VAL A 595 -22.17 -3.17 19.25
C VAL A 595 -22.74 -4.59 19.22
N ASN A 596 -23.96 -4.79 19.73
CA ASN A 596 -24.67 -6.06 19.69
C ASN A 596 -25.49 -6.28 18.42
N LEU A 597 -25.56 -5.29 17.52
CA LEU A 597 -26.27 -5.42 16.25
C LEU A 597 -25.69 -6.54 15.39
N VAL A 598 -26.60 -7.40 14.93
CA VAL A 598 -26.39 -8.47 13.96
C VAL A 598 -27.04 -8.10 12.62
N TRP A 599 -28.14 -7.35 12.64
CA TRP A 599 -28.90 -6.97 11.46
C TRP A 599 -29.22 -5.48 11.44
N LEU A 600 -28.82 -4.78 10.38
CA LEU A 600 -29.04 -3.35 10.22
C LEU A 600 -29.60 -3.00 8.82
N GLU A 601 -30.81 -2.46 8.78
CA GLU A 601 -31.40 -1.88 7.56
C GLU A 601 -31.57 -0.36 7.67
N LEU A 602 -30.93 0.36 6.77
CA LEU A 602 -31.00 1.82 6.63
C LEU A 602 -31.40 2.25 5.21
N ASN A 603 -31.84 1.31 4.35
CA ASN A 603 -32.15 1.64 2.96
C ASN A 603 -33.30 2.65 2.82
N SER A 604 -33.37 3.30 1.65
CA SER A 604 -34.45 4.24 1.32
C SER A 604 -34.56 5.39 2.35
N ASN A 605 -33.43 6.00 2.68
CA ASN A 605 -33.36 7.18 3.56
C ASN A 605 -32.66 8.35 2.81
N ASN A 606 -32.23 9.36 3.54
CA ASN A 606 -31.50 10.53 3.02
C ASN A 606 -30.08 10.64 3.59
N ILE A 607 -29.50 9.54 4.08
CA ILE A 607 -28.22 9.55 4.78
C ILE A 607 -27.12 10.04 3.84
N VAL A 608 -26.47 11.14 4.20
CA VAL A 608 -25.44 11.80 3.36
C VAL A 608 -24.03 11.25 3.57
N GLN A 609 -23.79 10.58 4.70
CA GLN A 609 -22.48 10.03 5.05
C GLN A 609 -22.63 8.87 6.03
N ILE A 610 -21.83 7.83 5.85
CA ILE A 610 -21.60 6.77 6.85
C ILE A 610 -20.26 7.06 7.53
N GLN A 611 -20.24 7.08 8.86
CA GLN A 611 -19.06 7.49 9.65
C GLN A 611 -18.05 6.35 9.80
N GLU A 612 -16.77 6.69 10.01
CA GLU A 612 -15.68 5.72 10.25
C GLU A 612 -15.90 4.82 11.48
N VAL A 613 -16.78 5.19 12.41
CA VAL A 613 -17.15 4.33 13.55
C VAL A 613 -18.06 3.15 13.18
N LEU A 614 -18.46 3.02 11.91
CA LEU A 614 -19.21 1.84 11.43
C LEU A 614 -18.55 0.53 11.85
N GLY A 615 -17.22 0.46 11.82
CA GLY A 615 -16.43 -0.72 12.21
C GLY A 615 -16.67 -1.24 13.63
N ASN A 616 -17.25 -0.44 14.53
CA ASN A 616 -17.61 -0.86 15.90
C ASN A 616 -18.68 -1.96 15.92
N LEU A 617 -19.48 -2.08 14.87
CA LEU A 617 -20.55 -3.07 14.76
C LEU A 617 -19.99 -4.45 14.36
N VAL A 618 -18.96 -4.93 15.04
CA VAL A 618 -18.20 -6.14 14.67
C VAL A 618 -19.03 -7.43 14.66
N ARG A 619 -20.21 -7.44 15.31
CA ARG A 619 -21.17 -8.56 15.31
C ARG A 619 -22.12 -8.55 14.11
N LEU A 620 -22.06 -7.53 13.26
CA LEU A 620 -23.01 -7.35 12.17
C LEU A 620 -22.80 -8.41 11.10
N GLU A 621 -23.88 -9.13 10.78
CA GLU A 621 -23.93 -10.18 9.75
C GLU A 621 -24.66 -9.69 8.50
N TYR A 622 -25.61 -8.74 8.66
CA TYR A 622 -26.42 -8.21 7.57
C TYR A 622 -26.47 -6.68 7.60
N LEU A 623 -26.10 -6.06 6.48
CA LEU A 623 -26.09 -4.61 6.30
C LEU A 623 -26.76 -4.21 4.99
N LYS A 624 -27.81 -3.38 5.10
CA LYS A 624 -28.55 -2.86 3.94
C LYS A 624 -28.60 -1.34 3.96
N LEU A 625 -27.95 -0.71 2.97
CA LEU A 625 -27.71 0.74 2.90
C LEU A 625 -28.28 1.42 1.64
N GLY A 626 -28.89 0.66 0.72
CA GLY A 626 -29.34 1.15 -0.59
C GLY A 626 -30.23 2.41 -0.57
N ASP A 627 -30.35 3.10 -1.70
CA ASP A 627 -31.20 4.30 -1.84
C ASP A 627 -31.00 5.40 -0.77
N ASN A 628 -29.75 5.79 -0.51
CA ASN A 628 -29.38 6.89 0.39
C ASN A 628 -28.79 8.09 -0.38
N SER A 629 -27.92 8.89 0.23
CA SER A 629 -27.27 10.05 -0.42
C SER A 629 -25.75 10.08 -0.21
N PHE A 630 -25.15 9.04 0.39
CA PHE A 630 -23.71 8.93 0.57
C PHE A 630 -23.01 8.58 -0.75
N THR A 631 -21.78 9.05 -0.90
CA THR A 631 -20.98 8.91 -2.14
C THR A 631 -19.75 8.00 -1.96
N THR A 632 -19.42 7.66 -0.71
CA THR A 632 -18.33 6.75 -0.32
C THR A 632 -18.76 5.90 0.87
N LEU A 633 -18.09 4.76 1.06
CA LEU A 633 -18.11 3.98 2.30
C LEU A 633 -16.80 4.26 3.07
N PRO A 634 -16.82 4.29 4.42
CA PRO A 634 -15.62 4.42 5.23
C PRO A 634 -14.73 3.18 5.13
N ASP A 635 -13.43 3.32 5.37
CA ASP A 635 -12.47 2.21 5.36
C ASP A 635 -12.81 1.18 6.45
N SER A 636 -13.41 1.61 7.57
CA SER A 636 -13.86 0.73 8.63
C SER A 636 -14.95 -0.28 8.24
N ILE A 637 -15.54 -0.19 7.04
CA ILE A 637 -16.40 -1.28 6.53
C ILE A 637 -15.65 -2.62 6.54
N GLY A 638 -14.33 -2.62 6.31
CA GLY A 638 -13.49 -3.81 6.36
C GLY A 638 -13.29 -4.41 7.75
N GLU A 639 -13.74 -3.74 8.81
CA GLU A 639 -13.68 -4.22 10.20
C GLU A 639 -14.91 -5.05 10.60
N LEU A 640 -15.95 -5.07 9.76
CA LEU A 640 -17.17 -5.86 9.95
C LEU A 640 -16.91 -7.34 9.61
N VAL A 641 -15.96 -7.96 10.29
CA VAL A 641 -15.41 -9.28 9.91
C VAL A 641 -16.43 -10.42 9.89
N ASN A 642 -17.58 -10.27 10.55
CA ASN A 642 -18.69 -11.23 10.55
C ASN A 642 -19.75 -10.96 9.46
N LEU A 643 -19.59 -9.92 8.64
CA LEU A 643 -20.58 -9.54 7.65
C LEU A 643 -20.72 -10.61 6.57
N GLU A 644 -21.93 -11.15 6.44
CA GLU A 644 -22.30 -12.19 5.47
C GLU A 644 -23.03 -11.61 4.25
N SER A 645 -23.79 -10.52 4.43
CA SER A 645 -24.59 -9.89 3.37
C SER A 645 -24.46 -8.37 3.39
N LEU A 646 -24.02 -7.81 2.27
CA LEU A 646 -23.96 -6.37 2.02
C LEU A 646 -24.85 -5.99 0.84
N GLN A 647 -25.84 -5.13 1.08
CA GLN A 647 -26.78 -4.66 0.05
C GLN A 647 -26.80 -3.14 -0.04
N ILE A 648 -26.39 -2.62 -1.19
CA ILE A 648 -26.32 -1.20 -1.51
C ILE A 648 -26.92 -1.01 -2.90
N ASP A 649 -28.23 -1.25 -3.02
CA ASP A 649 -28.95 -1.14 -4.28
C ASP A 649 -29.66 0.19 -4.39
N SER A 650 -29.71 0.75 -5.60
CA SER A 650 -30.62 1.83 -5.93
C SER A 650 -31.77 1.38 -6.80
N THR A 651 -32.98 1.79 -6.42
CA THR A 651 -34.22 1.46 -7.13
C THR A 651 -34.71 2.57 -8.04
N PHE A 652 -34.57 3.86 -7.68
CA PHE A 652 -35.18 4.96 -8.44
C PHE A 652 -34.46 6.33 -8.35
N LYS A 653 -33.65 6.60 -7.31
CA LYS A 653 -33.21 7.96 -6.97
C LYS A 653 -32.12 8.49 -7.92
N TYR A 654 -31.14 7.67 -8.28
CA TYR A 654 -29.98 8.14 -9.06
C TYR A 654 -30.22 8.18 -10.57
N LEU A 655 -31.01 7.24 -11.10
CA LEU A 655 -31.27 7.13 -12.55
C LEU A 655 -32.12 8.29 -13.11
N PHE A 656 -32.95 8.95 -12.28
CA PHE A 656 -33.89 9.99 -12.74
C PHE A 656 -33.67 11.39 -12.15
N PHE A 657 -33.04 11.52 -10.97
CA PHE A 657 -32.93 12.82 -10.28
C PHE A 657 -31.51 13.43 -10.26
N GLY A 658 -30.51 12.80 -10.88
CA GLY A 658 -29.17 13.37 -11.03
C GLY A 658 -28.39 13.53 -9.71
N VAL A 659 -28.77 12.78 -8.67
CA VAL A 659 -28.00 12.68 -7.42
C VAL A 659 -26.80 11.77 -7.68
N GLN A 660 -25.63 12.08 -7.10
CA GLN A 660 -24.43 11.24 -7.21
C GLN A 660 -24.58 10.03 -6.27
N GLY A 661 -24.39 8.82 -6.80
CA GLY A 661 -24.37 7.58 -6.03
C GLY A 661 -22.99 7.28 -5.46
N LEU A 662 -22.82 6.07 -4.92
CA LEU A 662 -21.54 5.53 -4.47
C LEU A 662 -20.54 5.52 -5.64
N SER A 663 -19.47 6.29 -5.50
CA SER A 663 -18.50 6.59 -6.56
C SER A 663 -17.35 5.58 -6.64
N GLU A 664 -17.00 4.99 -5.50
CA GLU A 664 -15.93 4.00 -5.34
C GLU A 664 -16.22 3.06 -4.15
N LEU A 665 -15.55 1.91 -4.14
CA LEU A 665 -15.54 0.97 -3.02
C LEU A 665 -14.13 0.96 -2.41
N PRO A 666 -13.99 0.98 -1.07
CA PRO A 666 -12.69 1.01 -0.42
C PRO A 666 -11.94 -0.32 -0.59
N GLU A 667 -10.60 -0.27 -0.66
CA GLU A 667 -9.76 -1.47 -0.71
C GLU A 667 -9.94 -2.36 0.54
N THR A 668 -10.35 -1.81 1.67
CA THR A 668 -10.64 -2.61 2.88
C THR A 668 -11.86 -3.52 2.74
N LEU A 669 -12.71 -3.36 1.71
CA LEU A 669 -13.85 -4.25 1.45
C LEU A 669 -13.40 -5.70 1.29
N GLY A 670 -12.22 -5.94 0.70
CA GLY A 670 -11.63 -7.27 0.56
C GLY A 670 -11.30 -7.99 1.88
N ASN A 671 -11.36 -7.30 3.03
CA ASN A 671 -11.15 -7.90 4.35
C ASN A 671 -12.36 -8.74 4.83
N LEU A 672 -13.53 -8.59 4.19
CA LEU A 672 -14.78 -9.23 4.58
C LEU A 672 -14.84 -10.70 4.13
N LYS A 673 -14.01 -11.54 4.74
CA LYS A 673 -13.80 -12.94 4.34
C LYS A 673 -15.04 -13.84 4.52
N HIS A 674 -16.01 -13.43 5.32
CA HIS A 674 -17.27 -14.13 5.54
C HIS A 674 -18.40 -13.68 4.61
N LEU A 675 -18.17 -12.67 3.77
CA LEU A 675 -19.17 -12.11 2.88
C LEU A 675 -19.56 -13.15 1.82
N THR A 676 -20.84 -13.50 1.80
CA THR A 676 -21.41 -14.50 0.88
C THR A 676 -22.31 -13.86 -0.18
N HIS A 677 -22.95 -12.74 0.14
CA HIS A 677 -23.89 -12.05 -0.73
C HIS A 677 -23.55 -10.56 -0.84
N VAL A 678 -23.32 -10.10 -2.07
CA VAL A 678 -23.09 -8.68 -2.37
C VAL A 678 -24.04 -8.23 -3.47
N THR A 679 -24.82 -7.19 -3.20
CA THR A 679 -25.57 -6.45 -4.22
C THR A 679 -25.21 -4.97 -4.14
N ILE A 680 -24.69 -4.43 -5.24
CA ILE A 680 -24.34 -3.01 -5.36
C ILE A 680 -24.79 -2.53 -6.73
N LYS A 681 -26.06 -2.15 -6.85
CA LYS A 681 -26.68 -1.81 -8.16
C LYS A 681 -27.01 -0.33 -8.28
N GLY A 682 -26.83 0.27 -9.46
CA GLY A 682 -27.42 1.59 -9.73
C GLY A 682 -26.67 2.80 -9.16
N HIS A 683 -25.39 2.66 -8.80
CA HIS A 683 -24.62 3.72 -8.12
C HIS A 683 -23.58 4.42 -8.99
N GLY A 684 -23.12 3.77 -10.06
CA GLY A 684 -22.34 4.40 -11.13
C GLY A 684 -20.82 4.47 -10.90
N PHE A 685 -20.27 3.67 -10.00
CA PHE A 685 -18.82 3.46 -9.89
C PHE A 685 -18.25 2.78 -11.15
N THR A 686 -16.96 3.02 -11.41
CA THR A 686 -16.31 2.67 -12.70
C THR A 686 -15.33 1.51 -12.63
N SER A 687 -14.91 1.12 -11.43
CA SER A 687 -13.99 0.01 -11.18
C SER A 687 -14.27 -0.66 -9.83
N LEU A 688 -13.81 -1.90 -9.67
CA LEU A 688 -13.74 -2.60 -8.39
C LEU A 688 -12.32 -2.45 -7.79
N PRO A 689 -12.16 -2.45 -6.46
CA PRO A 689 -10.84 -2.46 -5.82
C PRO A 689 -10.09 -3.76 -6.10
N ASN A 690 -8.76 -3.72 -6.09
CA ASN A 690 -7.93 -4.91 -6.35
C ASN A 690 -8.11 -5.98 -5.27
N SER A 691 -8.42 -5.58 -4.04
CA SER A 691 -8.73 -6.49 -2.94
C SER A 691 -10.03 -7.27 -3.12
N PHE A 692 -10.89 -6.94 -4.10
CA PHE A 692 -12.18 -7.61 -4.30
C PHE A 692 -12.01 -9.13 -4.51
N LYS A 693 -10.88 -9.55 -5.08
CA LYS A 693 -10.51 -10.97 -5.23
C LYS A 693 -10.40 -11.73 -3.90
N ASN A 694 -10.23 -11.04 -2.78
CA ASN A 694 -10.04 -11.65 -1.45
C ASN A 694 -11.35 -12.15 -0.82
N LEU A 695 -12.51 -11.89 -1.43
CA LEU A 695 -13.82 -12.33 -0.96
C LEU A 695 -14.07 -13.83 -1.23
N ARG A 696 -13.30 -14.70 -0.56
CA ARG A 696 -13.25 -16.15 -0.84
C ARG A 696 -14.55 -16.90 -0.57
N SER A 697 -15.41 -16.37 0.30
CA SER A 697 -16.72 -16.94 0.64
C SER A 697 -17.85 -16.41 -0.23
N LEU A 698 -17.56 -15.46 -1.14
CA LEU A 698 -18.58 -14.81 -1.95
C LEU A 698 -19.25 -15.84 -2.86
N PHE A 699 -20.57 -15.95 -2.74
CA PHE A 699 -21.41 -16.92 -3.43
C PHE A 699 -22.27 -16.26 -4.51
N TYR A 700 -22.82 -15.09 -4.19
CA TYR A 700 -23.69 -14.30 -5.06
C TYR A 700 -23.18 -12.86 -5.15
N CYS A 701 -22.92 -12.40 -6.36
CA CYS A 701 -22.45 -11.04 -6.63
C CYS A 701 -23.29 -10.40 -7.74
N ASP A 702 -23.96 -9.29 -7.42
CA ASP A 702 -24.69 -8.49 -8.40
C ASP A 702 -24.22 -7.04 -8.38
N LEU A 703 -23.58 -6.64 -9.48
CA LEU A 703 -23.02 -5.32 -9.73
C LEU A 703 -23.68 -4.66 -10.94
N SER A 704 -24.91 -5.06 -11.28
CA SER A 704 -25.63 -4.54 -12.44
C SER A 704 -25.98 -3.05 -12.33
N LEU A 705 -26.28 -2.41 -13.45
CA LEU A 705 -26.72 -1.00 -13.52
C LEU A 705 -25.66 0.00 -12.98
N ASN A 706 -24.37 -0.29 -13.15
CA ASN A 706 -23.28 0.65 -12.80
C ASN A 706 -22.58 1.19 -14.06
N LYS A 707 -21.34 1.66 -13.92
CA LYS A 707 -20.51 2.18 -15.01
C LYS A 707 -19.18 1.46 -15.12
N LEU A 708 -19.14 0.18 -14.73
CA LEU A 708 -17.92 -0.63 -14.81
C LEU A 708 -17.45 -0.71 -16.26
N VAL A 709 -16.20 -0.34 -16.51
CA VAL A 709 -15.57 -0.41 -17.85
C VAL A 709 -14.72 -1.67 -18.00
N THR A 710 -14.13 -2.12 -16.89
CA THR A 710 -13.32 -3.34 -16.77
C THR A 710 -13.58 -4.02 -15.42
N LEU A 711 -13.18 -5.28 -15.31
CA LEU A 711 -13.01 -5.97 -14.04
C LEU A 711 -11.51 -6.00 -13.67
N PRO A 712 -11.15 -6.26 -12.39
CA PRO A 712 -9.77 -6.54 -12.02
C PRO A 712 -9.19 -7.70 -12.83
N ASN A 713 -7.90 -7.62 -13.17
CA ASN A 713 -7.24 -8.65 -13.98
C ASN A 713 -7.09 -9.99 -13.25
N ASP A 714 -7.20 -10.01 -11.92
CA ASP A 714 -7.07 -11.20 -11.08
C ASP A 714 -8.36 -11.43 -10.28
N LEU A 715 -9.05 -12.55 -10.54
CA LEU A 715 -10.28 -12.97 -9.88
C LEU A 715 -10.14 -14.35 -9.21
N ASN A 716 -8.91 -14.90 -9.14
CA ASN A 716 -8.65 -16.27 -8.70
C ASN A 716 -9.10 -16.59 -7.26
N GLY A 717 -9.24 -15.57 -6.43
CA GLY A 717 -9.64 -15.72 -5.04
C GLY A 717 -11.15 -15.87 -4.83
N LEU A 718 -11.99 -15.63 -5.86
CA LEU A 718 -13.45 -15.78 -5.78
C LEU A 718 -13.91 -17.25 -5.88
N SER A 719 -13.26 -18.12 -5.10
CA SER A 719 -13.33 -19.59 -5.22
C SER A 719 -14.68 -20.23 -4.85
N SER A 720 -15.64 -19.45 -4.35
CA SER A 720 -16.98 -19.93 -3.96
C SER A 720 -18.10 -19.33 -4.83
N LEU A 721 -17.76 -18.46 -5.78
CA LEU A 721 -18.75 -17.66 -6.49
C LEU A 721 -19.54 -18.52 -7.48
N GLU A 722 -20.86 -18.56 -7.34
CA GLU A 722 -21.75 -19.32 -8.23
C GLU A 722 -22.56 -18.42 -9.17
N THR A 723 -22.89 -17.21 -8.74
CA THR A 723 -23.68 -16.25 -9.54
C THR A 723 -22.97 -14.92 -9.63
N LEU A 724 -22.68 -14.49 -10.86
CA LEU A 724 -22.09 -13.20 -11.16
C LEU A 724 -22.96 -12.43 -12.16
N ILE A 725 -23.48 -11.29 -11.71
CA ILE A 725 -24.39 -10.45 -12.47
C ILE A 725 -23.73 -9.09 -12.71
N LEU A 726 -23.46 -8.79 -13.98
CA LEU A 726 -22.70 -7.63 -14.46
C LEU A 726 -23.44 -6.86 -15.56
N ASN A 727 -24.71 -7.18 -15.82
CA ASN A 727 -25.46 -6.55 -16.89
C ASN A 727 -25.69 -5.05 -16.67
N GLU A 728 -25.97 -4.31 -17.76
CA GLU A 728 -26.20 -2.86 -17.72
C GLU A 728 -24.99 -2.10 -17.14
N ASN A 729 -23.81 -2.38 -17.67
CA ASN A 729 -22.56 -1.68 -17.36
C ASN A 729 -21.92 -1.15 -18.65
N GLY A 730 -20.65 -0.73 -18.61
CA GLY A 730 -19.87 -0.29 -19.77
C GLY A 730 -18.71 -1.24 -20.11
N LEU A 731 -18.81 -2.53 -19.75
CA LEU A 731 -17.71 -3.47 -19.90
C LEU A 731 -17.35 -3.65 -21.38
N THR A 732 -16.07 -3.50 -21.71
CA THR A 732 -15.57 -3.68 -23.09
C THR A 732 -14.96 -5.07 -23.35
N VAL A 733 -14.52 -5.73 -22.27
CA VAL A 733 -13.90 -7.05 -22.28
C VAL A 733 -14.07 -7.71 -20.90
N LEU A 734 -14.02 -9.05 -20.85
CA LEU A 734 -13.85 -9.81 -19.60
C LEU A 734 -12.38 -10.26 -19.48
N PRO A 735 -11.76 -10.19 -18.29
CA PRO A 735 -10.38 -10.64 -18.10
C PRO A 735 -10.26 -12.16 -18.28
N GLU A 736 -9.07 -12.66 -18.66
CA GLU A 736 -8.83 -14.12 -18.76
C GLU A 736 -9.03 -14.82 -17.41
N SER A 737 -8.77 -14.16 -16.28
CA SER A 737 -9.01 -14.72 -14.95
C SER A 737 -10.48 -14.98 -14.62
N ILE A 738 -11.43 -14.58 -15.48
CA ILE A 738 -12.82 -15.03 -15.34
C ILE A 738 -12.92 -16.56 -15.32
N GLY A 739 -12.05 -17.26 -16.05
CA GLY A 739 -12.00 -18.72 -16.08
C GLY A 739 -11.54 -19.37 -14.76
N ASP A 740 -10.89 -18.60 -13.88
CA ASP A 740 -10.44 -19.11 -12.58
C ASP A 740 -11.61 -19.36 -11.60
N ILE A 741 -12.78 -18.76 -11.87
CA ILE A 741 -13.99 -18.91 -11.07
C ILE A 741 -14.71 -20.22 -11.47
N ALA A 742 -14.04 -21.36 -11.30
CA ALA A 742 -14.53 -22.67 -11.74
C ALA A 742 -15.88 -23.09 -11.10
N THR A 743 -16.30 -22.42 -10.02
CA THR A 743 -17.59 -22.63 -9.35
C THR A 743 -18.77 -21.96 -10.04
N LEU A 744 -18.52 -21.05 -10.99
CA LEU A 744 -19.56 -20.20 -11.57
C LEU A 744 -20.61 -21.01 -12.34
N LYS A 745 -21.89 -20.77 -12.04
CA LYS A 745 -23.06 -21.42 -12.66
C LYS A 745 -23.89 -20.45 -13.51
N THR A 746 -23.92 -19.18 -13.13
CA THR A 746 -24.69 -18.13 -13.80
C THR A 746 -23.80 -16.92 -14.04
N LEU A 747 -23.70 -16.51 -15.31
CA LEU A 747 -22.99 -15.30 -15.72
C LEU A 747 -23.89 -14.43 -16.60
N TRP A 748 -24.24 -13.23 -16.10
CA TRP A 748 -25.02 -12.25 -16.85
C TRP A 748 -24.16 -11.04 -17.18
N VAL A 749 -23.91 -10.82 -18.47
CA VAL A 749 -23.09 -9.72 -19.01
C VAL A 749 -23.82 -8.94 -20.11
N HIS A 750 -25.13 -9.15 -20.24
CA HIS A 750 -25.95 -8.47 -21.25
C HIS A 750 -26.02 -6.95 -21.06
N ASN A 751 -26.37 -6.21 -22.12
CA ASN A 751 -26.39 -4.75 -22.11
C ASN A 751 -25.05 -4.14 -21.64
N ASN A 752 -23.96 -4.52 -22.31
CA ASN A 752 -22.60 -3.99 -22.11
C ASN A 752 -22.00 -3.62 -23.49
N ASN A 753 -20.69 -3.33 -23.52
CA ASN A 753 -19.93 -3.00 -24.73
C ASN A 753 -18.90 -4.08 -25.08
N ILE A 754 -19.16 -5.35 -24.71
CA ILE A 754 -18.19 -6.44 -24.87
C ILE A 754 -18.00 -6.73 -26.36
N THR A 755 -16.74 -6.71 -26.82
CA THR A 755 -16.38 -6.97 -28.22
C THR A 755 -15.90 -8.41 -28.47
N VAL A 756 -15.33 -9.05 -27.43
CA VAL A 756 -14.81 -10.42 -27.49
C VAL A 756 -14.95 -11.09 -26.12
N LEU A 757 -15.19 -12.40 -26.13
CA LEU A 757 -15.09 -13.24 -24.93
C LEU A 757 -13.67 -13.85 -24.85
N PRO A 758 -13.03 -13.86 -23.66
CA PRO A 758 -11.70 -14.45 -23.48
C PRO A 758 -11.72 -15.96 -23.72
N ASN A 759 -10.57 -16.56 -24.04
CA ASN A 759 -10.49 -18.01 -24.23
C ASN A 759 -10.82 -18.76 -22.94
N ALA A 760 -10.45 -18.22 -21.79
CA ALA A 760 -10.75 -18.79 -20.49
C ALA A 760 -12.26 -18.89 -20.16
N ILE A 761 -13.16 -18.30 -20.97
CA ILE A 761 -14.61 -18.55 -20.80
C ILE A 761 -14.93 -20.05 -20.85
N GLY A 762 -14.15 -20.83 -21.60
CA GLY A 762 -14.31 -22.28 -21.71
C GLY A 762 -13.87 -23.06 -20.47
N ASP A 763 -13.22 -22.42 -19.50
CA ASP A 763 -12.77 -23.06 -18.25
C ASP A 763 -13.86 -23.05 -17.17
N LEU A 764 -14.96 -22.33 -17.40
CA LEU A 764 -16.14 -22.29 -16.53
C LEU A 764 -17.00 -23.55 -16.66
N LEU A 765 -16.43 -24.73 -16.35
CA LEU A 765 -17.03 -26.03 -16.62
C LEU A 765 -18.38 -26.27 -15.91
N ASN A 766 -18.68 -25.51 -14.85
CA ASN A 766 -19.94 -25.58 -14.11
C ASN A 766 -21.02 -24.61 -14.62
N LEU A 767 -20.72 -23.80 -15.64
CA LEU A 767 -21.63 -22.79 -16.14
C LEU A 767 -22.87 -23.44 -16.76
N THR A 768 -24.05 -22.99 -16.30
CA THR A 768 -25.36 -23.46 -16.74
C THR A 768 -26.15 -22.38 -17.49
N GLU A 769 -25.85 -21.10 -17.22
CA GLU A 769 -26.53 -19.97 -17.84
C GLU A 769 -25.53 -18.87 -18.20
N LEU A 770 -25.52 -18.47 -19.47
CA LEU A 770 -24.75 -17.35 -20.00
C LEU A 770 -25.66 -16.40 -20.79
N GLU A 771 -25.89 -15.21 -20.23
CA GLU A 771 -26.68 -14.13 -20.83
C GLU A 771 -25.75 -13.01 -21.30
N ALA A 772 -25.51 -12.92 -22.62
CA ALA A 772 -24.60 -11.95 -23.23
C ALA A 772 -25.27 -11.14 -24.35
N PHE A 773 -26.60 -11.02 -24.32
CA PHE A 773 -27.35 -10.26 -25.33
C PHE A 773 -27.09 -8.75 -25.26
N ASN A 774 -27.33 -8.03 -26.37
CA ASN A 774 -27.08 -6.60 -26.51
C ASN A 774 -25.65 -6.22 -26.10
N ASN A 775 -24.68 -6.77 -26.82
CA ASN A 775 -23.25 -6.44 -26.72
C ASN A 775 -22.71 -6.14 -28.14
N GLN A 776 -21.39 -6.10 -28.29
CA GLN A 776 -20.71 -5.88 -29.58
C GLN A 776 -19.87 -7.11 -29.98
N ILE A 777 -20.26 -8.31 -29.55
CA ILE A 777 -19.46 -9.52 -29.74
C ILE A 777 -19.40 -9.84 -31.23
N GLU A 778 -18.17 -9.86 -31.76
CA GLU A 778 -17.89 -10.17 -33.17
C GLU A 778 -17.52 -11.64 -33.36
N VAL A 779 -16.78 -12.24 -32.43
CA VAL A 779 -16.30 -13.63 -32.56
C VAL A 779 -16.44 -14.42 -31.27
N LEU A 780 -16.75 -15.71 -31.38
CA LEU A 780 -16.73 -16.64 -30.24
C LEU A 780 -15.43 -17.45 -30.21
N PRO A 781 -14.78 -17.63 -29.04
CA PRO A 781 -13.61 -18.49 -28.92
C PRO A 781 -14.01 -19.96 -29.07
N SER A 782 -13.13 -20.80 -29.65
CA SER A 782 -13.39 -22.24 -29.80
C SER A 782 -13.60 -22.96 -28.46
N SER A 783 -13.00 -22.42 -27.39
CA SER A 783 -13.14 -22.91 -26.03
C SER A 783 -14.56 -22.84 -25.48
N ILE A 784 -15.47 -22.04 -26.08
CA ILE A 784 -16.88 -22.00 -25.68
C ILE A 784 -17.52 -23.40 -25.74
N GLY A 785 -17.06 -24.27 -26.66
CA GLY A 785 -17.51 -25.66 -26.78
C GLY A 785 -17.19 -26.56 -25.59
N ASN A 786 -16.38 -26.09 -24.63
CA ASN A 786 -16.06 -26.82 -23.40
C ASN A 786 -17.18 -26.74 -22.35
N LEU A 787 -18.11 -25.79 -22.48
CA LEU A 787 -19.20 -25.53 -21.53
C LEU A 787 -20.33 -26.56 -21.61
N ARG A 788 -20.00 -27.84 -21.38
CA ARG A 788 -20.91 -28.97 -21.59
C ARG A 788 -22.09 -29.05 -20.64
N ASN A 789 -22.09 -28.25 -19.57
CA ASN A 789 -23.20 -28.12 -18.63
C ASN A 789 -24.13 -26.93 -18.94
N LEU A 790 -23.85 -26.17 -20.00
CA LEU A 790 -24.62 -24.99 -20.36
C LEU A 790 -26.02 -25.38 -20.82
N ILE A 791 -27.04 -24.82 -20.17
CA ILE A 791 -28.46 -25.06 -20.41
C ILE A 791 -29.07 -23.92 -21.21
N LYS A 792 -28.68 -22.69 -20.89
CA LYS A 792 -29.23 -21.47 -21.49
C LYS A 792 -28.12 -20.55 -21.98
N LEU A 793 -28.20 -20.18 -23.25
CA LEU A 793 -27.24 -19.32 -23.92
C LEU A 793 -27.97 -18.26 -24.75
N ASN A 794 -27.65 -17.00 -24.50
CA ASN A 794 -28.23 -15.88 -25.22
C ASN A 794 -27.15 -14.91 -25.73
N PHE A 795 -27.02 -14.84 -27.04
CA PHE A 795 -26.17 -13.89 -27.75
C PHE A 795 -26.98 -12.95 -28.64
N SER A 796 -28.28 -12.76 -28.36
CA SER A 796 -29.12 -11.90 -29.20
C SER A 796 -28.61 -10.45 -29.22
N GLY A 797 -28.73 -9.72 -30.32
CA GLY A 797 -28.29 -8.32 -30.38
C GLY A 797 -26.77 -8.14 -30.33
N ASN A 798 -26.01 -9.00 -31.01
CA ASN A 798 -24.56 -8.91 -31.16
C ASN A 798 -24.18 -8.70 -32.64
N GLN A 799 -22.91 -8.95 -33.00
CA GLN A 799 -22.38 -8.74 -34.34
C GLN A 799 -21.99 -10.05 -35.06
N LEU A 800 -22.38 -11.21 -34.51
CA LEU A 800 -21.98 -12.54 -34.97
C LEU A 800 -22.52 -12.88 -36.37
N GLU A 801 -21.67 -13.48 -37.20
CA GLU A 801 -22.03 -14.08 -38.48
C GLU A 801 -21.69 -15.58 -38.54
N ASP A 802 -22.01 -16.26 -39.66
CA ASP A 802 -21.85 -17.72 -39.79
C ASP A 802 -20.39 -18.19 -39.55
N ALA A 803 -19.39 -17.39 -39.95
CA ALA A 803 -17.97 -17.71 -39.80
C ALA A 803 -17.44 -17.56 -38.36
N ASP A 804 -18.18 -16.85 -37.51
CA ASP A 804 -17.78 -16.52 -36.14
C ASP A 804 -18.17 -17.60 -35.13
N ILE A 805 -18.93 -18.61 -35.57
CA ILE A 805 -19.34 -19.76 -34.76
C ILE A 805 -18.35 -20.90 -34.99
N PRO A 806 -17.47 -21.21 -34.02
CA PRO A 806 -16.50 -22.30 -34.16
C PRO A 806 -17.22 -23.66 -34.19
N SER A 807 -16.62 -24.65 -34.85
CA SER A 807 -17.19 -26.02 -34.94
C SER A 807 -17.44 -26.65 -33.56
N GLU A 808 -16.62 -26.28 -32.58
CA GLU A 808 -16.69 -26.70 -31.19
C GLU A 808 -17.95 -26.18 -30.48
N PHE A 809 -18.57 -25.09 -30.94
CA PHE A 809 -19.84 -24.58 -30.40
C PHE A 809 -20.93 -25.66 -30.38
N PHE A 810 -20.93 -26.55 -31.37
CA PHE A 810 -21.90 -27.64 -31.47
C PHE A 810 -21.63 -28.81 -30.51
N ASN A 811 -20.60 -28.71 -29.64
CA ASN A 811 -20.35 -29.63 -28.53
C ASN A 811 -21.17 -29.30 -27.27
N LEU A 812 -21.97 -28.22 -27.28
CA LEU A 812 -22.85 -27.80 -26.19
C LEU A 812 -24.10 -28.70 -26.07
N THR A 813 -23.91 -30.01 -25.94
CA THR A 813 -24.99 -31.00 -26.08
C THR A 813 -26.05 -30.97 -24.97
N ALA A 814 -25.80 -30.26 -23.86
CA ALA A 814 -26.79 -30.06 -22.79
C ALA A 814 -27.69 -28.83 -23.01
N LEU A 815 -27.44 -28.04 -24.06
CA LEU A 815 -28.12 -26.77 -24.30
C LEU A 815 -29.60 -26.98 -24.61
N LYS A 816 -30.46 -26.27 -23.89
CA LYS A 816 -31.92 -26.31 -24.03
C LYS A 816 -32.49 -25.04 -24.64
N GLN A 817 -31.88 -23.90 -24.37
CA GLN A 817 -32.36 -22.61 -24.83
C GLN A 817 -31.21 -21.86 -25.52
N LEU A 818 -31.39 -21.57 -26.81
CA LEU A 818 -30.42 -20.86 -27.63
C LEU A 818 -31.08 -19.67 -28.31
N PHE A 819 -30.63 -18.47 -27.93
CA PHE A 819 -31.12 -17.21 -28.47
C PHE A 819 -30.00 -16.51 -29.25
N LEU A 820 -30.21 -16.35 -30.55
CA LEU A 820 -29.29 -15.77 -31.54
C LEU A 820 -29.96 -14.66 -32.36
N SER A 821 -31.06 -14.10 -31.86
CA SER A 821 -31.84 -13.09 -32.58
C SER A 821 -31.06 -11.80 -32.77
N THR A 822 -31.34 -11.02 -33.81
CA THR A 822 -30.70 -9.72 -34.04
C THR A 822 -29.17 -9.83 -34.13
N ASN A 823 -28.67 -10.70 -34.99
CA ASN A 823 -27.24 -10.85 -35.36
C ASN A 823 -27.09 -10.72 -36.89
N LYS A 824 -26.01 -11.25 -37.47
CA LYS A 824 -25.72 -11.25 -38.91
C LYS A 824 -25.70 -12.65 -39.53
N PHE A 825 -26.44 -13.61 -38.95
CA PHE A 825 -26.48 -14.96 -39.49
C PHE A 825 -27.21 -15.03 -40.83
N SER A 826 -26.61 -15.74 -41.79
CA SER A 826 -27.16 -15.96 -43.14
C SER A 826 -27.62 -17.40 -43.37
N SER A 827 -27.39 -18.30 -42.43
CA SER A 827 -27.84 -19.68 -42.50
C SER A 827 -28.04 -20.31 -41.12
N ILE A 828 -28.74 -21.44 -41.09
CA ILE A 828 -28.70 -22.36 -39.95
C ILE A 828 -27.88 -23.58 -40.38
N PRO A 829 -26.66 -23.80 -39.84
CA PRO A 829 -25.76 -24.85 -40.29
C PRO A 829 -26.25 -26.24 -39.89
N SER A 830 -25.81 -27.26 -40.64
CA SER A 830 -26.20 -28.68 -40.42
C SER A 830 -25.81 -29.21 -39.03
N GLU A 831 -24.72 -28.66 -38.49
CA GLU A 831 -24.15 -28.97 -37.18
C GLU A 831 -25.07 -28.53 -36.03
N MET A 832 -26.01 -27.62 -36.28
CA MET A 832 -27.07 -27.27 -35.32
C MET A 832 -27.83 -28.50 -34.83
N GLY A 833 -28.00 -29.51 -35.70
CA GLY A 833 -28.65 -30.78 -35.37
C GLY A 833 -27.90 -31.62 -34.31
N ASN A 834 -26.69 -31.24 -33.91
CA ASN A 834 -25.95 -31.90 -32.82
C ASN A 834 -26.44 -31.48 -31.42
N LEU A 835 -27.16 -30.35 -31.29
CA LEU A 835 -27.67 -29.82 -30.02
C LEU A 835 -28.99 -30.51 -29.63
N ILE A 836 -28.96 -31.84 -29.50
CA ILE A 836 -30.17 -32.70 -29.43
C ILE A 836 -31.13 -32.41 -28.24
N GLU A 837 -30.65 -31.75 -27.19
CA GLU A 837 -31.45 -31.35 -26.02
C GLU A 837 -32.17 -30.01 -26.21
N LEU A 838 -31.99 -29.34 -27.37
CA LEU A 838 -32.54 -28.01 -27.61
C LEU A 838 -34.07 -28.01 -27.62
N GLU A 839 -34.67 -27.18 -26.78
CA GLU A 839 -36.11 -27.00 -26.63
C GLU A 839 -36.57 -25.67 -27.27
N GLU A 840 -35.72 -24.64 -27.24
CA GLU A 840 -36.01 -23.31 -27.79
C GLU A 840 -34.85 -22.80 -28.64
N LEU A 841 -35.14 -22.39 -29.87
CA LEU A 841 -34.19 -21.82 -30.81
C LEU A 841 -34.75 -20.53 -31.41
N PHE A 842 -34.05 -19.42 -31.24
CA PHE A 842 -34.50 -18.11 -31.76
C PHE A 842 -33.44 -17.43 -32.62
N TYR A 843 -33.77 -17.23 -33.89
CA TYR A 843 -32.96 -16.56 -34.92
C TYR A 843 -33.64 -15.29 -35.47
N THR A 844 -34.62 -14.75 -34.75
CA THR A 844 -35.44 -13.62 -35.21
C THR A 844 -34.59 -12.41 -35.64
N ASP A 845 -34.99 -11.70 -36.69
CA ASP A 845 -34.38 -10.44 -37.16
C ASP A 845 -32.85 -10.55 -37.45
N ASN A 846 -32.41 -11.67 -38.03
CA ASN A 846 -31.07 -11.83 -38.61
C ASN A 846 -31.00 -11.32 -40.07
N THR A 847 -29.85 -11.48 -40.74
CA THR A 847 -29.77 -11.20 -42.19
C THR A 847 -30.63 -12.16 -43.01
N SER A 848 -30.89 -11.82 -44.28
CA SER A 848 -31.66 -12.69 -45.17
C SER A 848 -31.00 -14.06 -45.29
N MET A 849 -31.65 -15.08 -44.72
CA MET A 849 -31.18 -16.46 -44.72
C MET A 849 -31.48 -17.12 -46.06
N ASP A 850 -30.43 -17.64 -46.69
CA ASP A 850 -30.54 -18.34 -47.97
C ASP A 850 -30.94 -19.82 -47.78
N GLU A 851 -30.60 -20.42 -46.63
CA GLU A 851 -30.76 -21.85 -46.39
C GLU A 851 -31.03 -22.18 -44.91
N VAL A 852 -32.01 -23.05 -44.66
CA VAL A 852 -32.22 -23.74 -43.37
C VAL A 852 -31.85 -25.20 -43.57
N ALA A 853 -30.85 -25.70 -42.84
CA ALA A 853 -30.37 -27.08 -43.01
C ALA A 853 -31.46 -28.12 -42.64
N PRO A 854 -31.70 -29.15 -43.48
CA PRO A 854 -32.64 -30.24 -43.19
C PRO A 854 -32.32 -30.97 -41.87
N GLU A 855 -31.04 -31.03 -41.49
CA GLU A 855 -30.56 -31.68 -40.26
C GLU A 855 -31.13 -31.08 -38.97
N LEU A 856 -31.79 -29.92 -39.04
CA LEU A 856 -32.55 -29.37 -37.91
C LEU A 856 -33.65 -30.34 -37.43
N GLU A 857 -34.12 -31.26 -38.28
CA GLU A 857 -35.05 -32.34 -37.90
C GLU A 857 -34.52 -33.25 -36.76
N LYS A 858 -33.20 -33.28 -36.56
CA LYS A 858 -32.56 -34.06 -35.48
C LYS A 858 -32.88 -33.52 -34.09
N LEU A 859 -33.35 -32.28 -33.99
CA LEU A 859 -33.72 -31.63 -32.74
C LEU A 859 -35.10 -32.10 -32.26
N ILE A 860 -35.17 -33.37 -31.85
CA ILE A 860 -36.43 -34.05 -31.50
C ILE A 860 -37.16 -33.46 -30.28
N ASN A 861 -36.47 -32.64 -29.48
CA ASN A 861 -37.01 -31.96 -28.29
C ASN A 861 -37.44 -30.52 -28.56
N LEU A 862 -37.25 -30.01 -29.79
CA LEU A 862 -37.49 -28.60 -30.12
C LEU A 862 -38.98 -28.27 -30.05
N ARG A 863 -39.34 -27.36 -29.14
CA ARG A 863 -40.70 -26.89 -28.90
C ARG A 863 -41.01 -25.61 -29.65
N THR A 864 -40.04 -24.71 -29.72
CA THR A 864 -40.21 -23.39 -30.32
C THR A 864 -39.03 -23.04 -31.22
N CYS A 865 -39.32 -22.63 -32.44
CA CYS A 865 -38.33 -22.17 -33.40
C CYS A 865 -38.75 -20.80 -33.96
N GLY A 866 -38.00 -19.75 -33.60
CA GLY A 866 -38.23 -18.39 -34.08
C GLY A 866 -37.37 -18.05 -35.29
N LEU A 867 -38.00 -17.83 -36.45
CA LEU A 867 -37.36 -17.49 -37.72
C LEU A 867 -37.94 -16.21 -38.34
N LYS A 868 -38.72 -15.44 -37.58
CA LYS A 868 -39.33 -14.19 -38.02
C LYS A 868 -38.25 -13.17 -38.41
N GLY A 869 -38.44 -12.39 -39.48
CA GLY A 869 -37.48 -11.37 -39.89
C GLY A 869 -36.18 -11.92 -40.50
N THR A 870 -36.09 -13.22 -40.78
CA THR A 870 -34.90 -13.85 -41.39
C THR A 870 -34.95 -13.85 -42.91
N GLY A 871 -36.04 -13.40 -43.55
CA GLY A 871 -36.15 -13.35 -45.02
C GLY A 871 -36.23 -14.72 -45.72
N ILE A 872 -36.33 -15.83 -44.98
CA ILE A 872 -36.56 -17.16 -45.58
C ILE A 872 -37.81 -17.16 -46.45
N THR A 873 -37.79 -17.94 -47.54
CA THR A 873 -38.96 -18.09 -48.44
C THR A 873 -39.60 -19.47 -48.40
N SER A 874 -38.91 -20.47 -47.85
CA SER A 874 -39.36 -21.86 -47.77
C SER A 874 -38.59 -22.61 -46.67
N LEU A 875 -39.15 -23.71 -46.19
CA LEU A 875 -38.50 -24.65 -45.26
C LEU A 875 -38.32 -26.02 -45.92
N PRO A 876 -37.26 -26.78 -45.59
CA PRO A 876 -37.12 -28.16 -46.04
C PRO A 876 -38.28 -29.04 -45.56
N PRO A 877 -38.71 -30.04 -46.35
CA PRO A 877 -39.76 -30.99 -45.95
C PRO A 877 -39.51 -31.66 -44.59
N GLU A 878 -38.24 -31.96 -44.28
CA GLU A 878 -37.75 -32.51 -43.02
C GLU A 878 -38.11 -31.59 -41.83
N VAL A 879 -37.82 -30.30 -41.97
CA VAL A 879 -38.11 -29.27 -40.96
C VAL A 879 -39.62 -29.03 -40.84
N CYS A 880 -40.35 -29.03 -41.96
CA CYS A 880 -41.80 -28.94 -41.97
C CYS A 880 -42.48 -30.12 -41.25
N ALA A 881 -41.90 -31.33 -41.33
CA ALA A 881 -42.41 -32.51 -40.66
C ALA A 881 -42.36 -32.39 -39.12
N MET A 882 -41.46 -31.59 -38.56
CA MET A 882 -41.35 -31.34 -37.11
C MET A 882 -42.64 -30.75 -36.50
N ARG A 883 -43.51 -30.16 -37.32
CA ARG A 883 -44.82 -29.63 -36.89
C ARG A 883 -45.83 -30.70 -36.48
N THR A 884 -45.71 -31.91 -37.04
CA THR A 884 -46.75 -32.95 -36.92
C THR A 884 -46.21 -34.37 -36.74
N GLY A 885 -44.90 -34.60 -36.91
CA GLY A 885 -44.28 -35.93 -37.01
C GLY A 885 -43.27 -36.30 -35.91
N GLY A 886 -43.01 -35.43 -34.93
CA GLY A 886 -42.03 -35.66 -33.85
C GLY A 886 -42.62 -36.17 -32.52
N ASN A 887 -41.77 -36.38 -31.51
CA ASN A 887 -42.20 -36.67 -30.12
C ASN A 887 -42.87 -35.46 -29.44
N VAL A 888 -42.51 -34.25 -29.87
CA VAL A 888 -43.10 -32.97 -29.46
C VAL A 888 -43.36 -32.16 -30.73
N ASN A 889 -44.51 -31.50 -30.84
CA ASN A 889 -44.81 -30.64 -32.00
C ASN A 889 -44.09 -29.30 -31.86
N THR A 890 -43.27 -28.93 -32.84
CA THR A 890 -42.57 -27.65 -32.86
C THR A 890 -43.46 -26.51 -33.35
N SER A 891 -43.51 -25.41 -32.59
CA SER A 891 -44.14 -24.16 -32.99
C SER A 891 -43.12 -23.25 -33.70
N PHE A 892 -43.36 -22.98 -34.97
CA PHE A 892 -42.55 -22.05 -35.77
C PHE A 892 -43.13 -20.63 -35.73
N ILE A 893 -42.29 -19.65 -35.44
CA ILE A 893 -42.64 -18.22 -35.45
C ILE A 893 -41.97 -17.59 -36.68
N VAL A 894 -42.75 -17.31 -37.72
CA VAL A 894 -42.33 -16.75 -39.02
C VAL A 894 -43.12 -15.47 -39.36
N ASP A 895 -42.76 -14.75 -40.43
CA ASP A 895 -43.42 -13.48 -40.82
C ASP A 895 -44.84 -13.64 -41.39
N GLY A 896 -45.30 -14.87 -41.63
CA GLY A 896 -46.60 -15.18 -42.24
C GLY A 896 -47.20 -16.49 -41.73
N ASP A 897 -48.05 -17.12 -42.54
CA ASP A 897 -48.57 -18.45 -42.24
C ASP A 897 -47.47 -19.49 -42.54
N ILE A 898 -47.18 -20.35 -41.57
CA ILE A 898 -46.17 -21.42 -41.70
C ILE A 898 -46.52 -22.42 -42.81
N ASP A 899 -47.80 -22.59 -43.14
CA ASP A 899 -48.24 -23.47 -44.23
C ASP A 899 -47.75 -23.00 -45.61
N ASP A 900 -47.51 -21.70 -45.79
CA ASP A 900 -46.99 -21.14 -47.05
C ASP A 900 -45.50 -21.44 -47.25
N TYR A 901 -44.73 -21.58 -46.16
CA TYR A 901 -43.29 -21.91 -46.22
C TYR A 901 -43.04 -23.41 -46.45
N CYS A 902 -44.05 -24.26 -46.18
CA CYS A 902 -43.99 -25.72 -46.33
C CYS A 902 -44.61 -26.25 -47.63
N GLN A 903 -45.21 -25.38 -48.44
CA GLN A 903 -45.75 -25.66 -49.77
C GLN A 903 -44.77 -25.24 -50.85
#